data_AF-A0A1N6L7E1-F1
#
_entry.id   AF-A0A1N6L7E1-F1
#
_cell.length_a   1.000
_cell.length_b   1.000
_cell.length_c   1.000
_cell.angle_alpha   90.00
_cell.angle_beta   90.00
_cell.angle_gamma   90.00
#
_symmetry.space_group_name_H-M   'P 1'
#
loop_
_entity.id
_entity.type
_entity.pdbx_description
1 polymer ?
#
loop_
_entity_poly.entity_id
_entity_poly.type
_entity_poly.pdbx_seq_one_letter_code
_entity_poly.pdbx_strand_id
1 'polypeptide(L)'
;MNLNLKDVAFYSIVVGLNLGLATIASLHHYATVDEARSIPAGLAHWDAGAFAPANDTPPVARLVATLPVLALHPNRIESSEVLEGRLADEADLKAARDFAYTNPLTYDHLIRIARLPTLFWWVAGAWLITRWAGELHGTGAARLALVLWAFGPNIIAREALATPDLPAAVACLAAGYAFSRWRSKSSWSRAAVTGALLGIAMLTEYSALSLPLAWLLLGLPRCPVLGMGDRTARCWVQVAQTAFGLFICLWVINIGYGFTGTGTPLGKLHFTSRVFGDNKANHPDATIADAGRVRNRFEGSWLGGFPLPLPADYIRGMDRRFRDAESSFQTIEVDASRATDRGRITVAILLAKVPIAAWILILWGVALSIRRDCPADERAVWIQAATMIAPAVILANDFFPLASMLLAAPFTIVGISGLARYLGRVTPKATALIVILLIGIFASGLSTYPHLLSYLNESVRGADRFALAASHPHSDAGRDLLELKNWLGRHQEASPIGLACQYVNDPRALGIEYTHIPTGPGPVLQDDPWYSERLGPKPGYYALDFHNLTLPRFRYFNDFRPAFVIGDSIRIYHITPEDADRARRKAGLANTRDLLELKNWLGRHQEASPIGLACQYVNDPRALGIEYTHIPTGPGPVLQDDPWYSERLGPKPGYYALDLHNLTLPRFRYFNDFRPAFVIGDSIRIYHITPEDADRARRKAGLAPLATRPGRRGFANGSGFVHRVHRGKDGSVTNYTIFVPHDYTGEISYPLILLLHGYGDRGTAGDQYLKVGLAPAIARRENDFDFIAIFPQGHAGAWPPDGDDTQHTMEILAQVEAEYRVDPRRIYLTGISSGGAGVWPIAARSPDRWAAIVPVASAECDPAIATAIKSIPCWCFHNYFDVSKPPGIPRQMIEALRREGGKPRYTEFYVLTGDRHNAWDSAYNTIELYDWLAGQRKPEPHRMRTDGR
;
A
#
# COMPACT_ATOMS: atom_id res chain seq x y z
N MET A 1 26.94 27.96 -35.09
CA MET A 1 28.24 27.65 -34.47
C MET A 1 29.05 26.96 -35.54
N ASN A 2 30.17 27.53 -36.00
CA ASN A 2 31.08 26.82 -36.90
C ASN A 2 31.90 25.85 -36.05
N LEU A 3 31.47 24.59 -35.99
CA LEU A 3 32.14 23.54 -35.24
C LEU A 3 33.37 23.08 -36.03
N ASN A 4 34.55 23.06 -35.41
CA ASN A 4 35.71 22.42 -36.01
C ASN A 4 35.66 20.89 -35.76
N LEU A 5 36.52 20.13 -36.43
CA LEU A 5 36.56 18.67 -36.31
C LEU A 5 36.81 18.19 -34.86
N LYS A 6 37.59 18.94 -34.07
CA LYS A 6 37.86 18.62 -32.66
C LYS A 6 36.61 18.79 -31.79
N ASP A 7 35.79 19.81 -32.08
CA ASP A 7 34.51 20.02 -31.41
C ASP A 7 33.51 18.90 -31.72
N VAL A 8 33.40 18.52 -33.00
CA VAL A 8 32.52 17.42 -33.42
C VAL A 8 32.94 16.10 -32.76
N ALA A 9 34.24 15.80 -32.75
CA ALA A 9 34.77 14.61 -32.08
C ALA A 9 34.47 14.63 -30.57
N PHE A 10 34.71 15.76 -29.89
CA PHE A 10 34.44 15.90 -28.46
C PHE A 10 32.97 15.65 -28.13
N TYR A 11 32.04 16.32 -28.83
CA TYR A 11 30.62 16.15 -28.59
C TYR A 11 30.14 14.72 -28.88
N SER A 12 30.63 14.11 -29.95
CA SER A 12 30.28 12.73 -30.31
C SER A 12 30.75 11.72 -29.27
N ILE A 13 31.95 11.88 -28.71
CA ILE A 13 32.49 11.02 -27.66
C ILE A 13 31.66 11.13 -26.38
N VAL A 14 31.37 12.36 -25.92
CA VAL A 14 30.61 12.58 -24.67
C VAL A 14 29.19 12.04 -24.80
N VAL A 15 28.51 12.31 -25.92
CA VAL A 15 27.16 11.80 -26.19
C VAL A 15 27.17 10.28 -26.31
N GLY A 16 28.12 9.70 -27.05
CA GLY A 16 28.22 8.24 -27.22
C GLY A 16 28.48 7.50 -25.90
N LEU A 17 29.38 8.03 -25.05
CA LEU A 17 29.64 7.45 -23.73
C LEU A 17 28.40 7.49 -22.83
N ASN A 18 27.70 8.62 -22.76
CA ASN A 18 26.49 8.73 -21.96
C ASN A 18 25.38 7.81 -22.49
N LEU A 19 25.11 7.79 -23.80
CA LEU A 19 24.10 6.90 -24.37
C LEU A 19 24.41 5.42 -24.09
N GLY A 20 25.70 5.04 -24.06
CA GLY A 20 26.13 3.72 -23.62
C GLY A 20 25.77 3.42 -22.16
N LEU A 21 26.06 4.36 -21.24
CA LEU A 21 25.70 4.24 -19.82
C LEU A 21 24.18 4.19 -19.63
N ALA A 22 23.42 5.07 -20.30
CA ALA A 22 21.96 5.11 -20.27
C ALA A 22 21.35 3.77 -20.74
N THR A 23 21.88 3.21 -21.82
CA THR A 23 21.43 1.93 -22.38
C THR A 23 21.69 0.79 -21.38
N ILE A 24 22.89 0.74 -20.78
CA ILE A 24 23.22 -0.25 -19.74
C ILE A 24 22.27 -0.10 -18.56
N ALA A 25 22.08 1.11 -18.02
CA ALA A 25 21.16 1.36 -16.92
C ALA A 25 19.71 0.93 -17.26
N SER A 26 19.22 1.23 -18.47
CA SER A 26 17.89 0.84 -18.91
C SER A 26 17.70 -0.68 -19.01
N LEU A 27 18.77 -1.45 -19.20
CA LEU A 27 18.73 -2.92 -19.27
C LEU A 27 18.81 -3.58 -17.89
N HIS A 28 19.44 -2.92 -16.91
CA HIS A 28 19.66 -3.44 -15.56
C HIS A 28 18.51 -3.16 -14.58
N HIS A 29 17.67 -2.15 -14.85
CA HIS A 29 16.63 -1.73 -13.91
C HIS A 29 15.24 -2.29 -14.25
N TYR A 30 14.55 -2.81 -13.24
CA TYR A 30 13.12 -3.15 -13.34
C TYR A 30 12.24 -1.90 -13.51
N ALA A 31 10.96 -2.08 -13.82
CA ALA A 31 10.01 -0.98 -13.92
C ALA A 31 9.86 -0.27 -12.57
N THR A 32 10.01 1.05 -12.56
CA THR A 32 9.68 1.86 -11.39
C THR A 32 8.16 1.95 -11.19
N VAL A 33 7.72 2.33 -9.98
CA VAL A 33 6.30 2.57 -9.69
C VAL A 33 5.66 3.56 -10.67
N ASP A 34 6.39 4.62 -11.02
CA ASP A 34 5.90 5.68 -11.90
C ASP A 34 5.75 5.19 -13.35
N GLU A 35 6.69 4.39 -13.84
CA GLU A 35 6.61 3.77 -15.18
C GLU A 35 5.45 2.77 -15.26
N ALA A 36 5.31 1.92 -14.22
CA ALA A 36 4.26 0.91 -14.15
C ALA A 36 2.85 1.52 -14.16
N ARG A 37 2.66 2.71 -13.57
CA ARG A 37 1.39 3.47 -13.63
C ARG A 37 1.23 4.22 -14.95
N SER A 38 2.29 4.91 -15.40
CA SER A 38 2.21 5.87 -16.52
C SER A 38 2.02 5.19 -17.87
N ILE A 39 2.60 4.01 -18.08
CA ILE A 39 2.54 3.28 -19.36
C ILE A 39 1.12 2.78 -19.68
N PRO A 40 0.45 1.98 -18.83
CA PRO A 40 -0.92 1.57 -19.09
C PRO A 40 -1.88 2.75 -19.14
N ALA A 41 -1.67 3.79 -18.32
CA ALA A 41 -2.43 5.03 -18.44
C ALA A 41 -2.26 5.64 -19.83
N GLY A 42 -1.02 5.85 -20.31
CA GLY A 42 -0.76 6.42 -21.64
C GLY A 42 -1.38 5.60 -22.79
N LEU A 43 -1.38 4.27 -22.70
CA LEU A 43 -2.09 3.41 -23.66
C LEU A 43 -3.60 3.64 -23.62
N ALA A 44 -4.20 3.71 -22.43
CA ALA A 44 -5.63 4.02 -22.27
C ALA A 44 -6.00 5.42 -22.81
N HIS A 45 -5.08 6.39 -22.73
CA HIS A 45 -5.28 7.71 -23.33
C HIS A 45 -5.33 7.63 -24.86
N TRP A 46 -4.44 6.86 -25.50
CA TRP A 46 -4.44 6.67 -26.95
C TRP A 46 -5.70 5.93 -27.43
N ASP A 47 -6.17 4.94 -26.68
CA ASP A 47 -7.29 4.10 -27.07
C ASP A 47 -8.66 4.78 -26.86
N ALA A 48 -8.84 5.48 -25.74
CA ALA A 48 -10.15 5.99 -25.31
C ALA A 48 -10.22 7.53 -25.12
N GLY A 49 -9.11 8.25 -25.27
CA GLY A 49 -9.04 9.68 -24.95
C GLY A 49 -9.27 9.98 -23.46
N ALA A 50 -9.06 9.00 -22.58
CA ALA A 50 -9.34 9.10 -21.16
C ALA A 50 -8.13 9.69 -20.40
N PHE A 51 -8.26 10.92 -19.88
CA PHE A 51 -7.19 11.63 -19.16
C PHE A 51 -7.22 11.50 -17.63
N ALA A 52 -8.19 10.78 -17.07
CA ALA A 52 -8.32 10.59 -15.62
C ALA A 52 -7.28 9.63 -15.00
N PRO A 53 -6.88 8.51 -15.64
CA PRO A 53 -5.86 7.61 -15.08
C PRO A 53 -4.49 8.29 -14.94
N ALA A 54 -3.80 8.07 -13.83
CA ALA A 54 -2.50 8.67 -13.50
C ALA A 54 -2.43 10.18 -13.81
N ASN A 55 -3.52 10.92 -13.56
CA ASN A 55 -3.61 12.36 -13.82
C ASN A 55 -2.84 13.22 -12.81
N ASP A 56 -2.08 12.63 -11.91
CA ASP A 56 -1.14 13.30 -11.03
C ASP A 56 0.03 13.96 -11.79
N THR A 57 0.25 13.58 -13.06
CA THR A 57 1.19 14.23 -13.97
C THR A 57 0.51 14.59 -15.31
N PRO A 58 0.90 15.65 -16.02
CA PRO A 58 0.36 15.95 -17.34
C PRO A 58 0.70 14.89 -18.42
N PRO A 59 -0.05 14.82 -19.55
CA PRO A 59 -0.05 13.64 -20.40
C PRO A 59 1.11 13.53 -21.41
N VAL A 60 1.80 14.62 -21.79
CA VAL A 60 2.71 14.57 -22.95
C VAL A 60 3.87 13.60 -22.74
N ALA A 61 4.47 13.57 -21.55
CA ALA A 61 5.59 12.67 -21.29
C ALA A 61 5.21 11.20 -21.47
N ARG A 62 4.09 10.77 -20.88
CA ARG A 62 3.62 9.38 -20.99
C ARG A 62 3.09 9.04 -22.39
N LEU A 63 2.44 9.99 -23.07
CA LEU A 63 1.94 9.78 -24.43
C LEU A 63 3.12 9.53 -25.38
N VAL A 64 4.18 10.33 -25.27
CA VAL A 64 5.41 10.15 -26.05
C VAL A 64 6.12 8.84 -25.69
N ALA A 65 6.19 8.48 -24.39
CA ALA A 65 6.78 7.22 -23.93
C ALA A 65 6.04 5.99 -24.48
N THR A 66 4.72 6.06 -24.64
CA THR A 66 3.88 4.94 -25.08
C THR A 66 3.76 4.78 -26.59
N LEU A 67 4.15 5.78 -27.40
CA LEU A 67 4.16 5.68 -28.87
C LEU A 67 4.85 4.43 -29.42
N PRO A 68 6.11 4.09 -29.05
CA PRO A 68 6.75 2.87 -29.55
C PRO A 68 6.14 1.59 -28.96
N VAL A 69 5.50 1.68 -27.79
CA VAL A 69 4.79 0.55 -27.16
C VAL A 69 3.52 0.21 -27.94
N LEU A 70 2.81 1.20 -28.49
CA LEU A 70 1.64 0.98 -29.35
C LEU A 70 1.96 0.09 -30.55
N ALA A 71 3.14 0.27 -31.15
CA ALA A 71 3.59 -0.48 -32.31
C ALA A 71 3.84 -1.98 -32.03
N LEU A 72 3.96 -2.35 -30.74
CA LEU A 72 4.13 -3.74 -30.31
C LEU A 72 2.80 -4.45 -29.99
N HIS A 73 1.67 -3.74 -30.13
CA HIS A 73 0.33 -4.27 -29.90
C HIS A 73 0.17 -5.05 -28.58
N PRO A 74 0.55 -4.50 -27.41
CA PRO A 74 0.40 -5.23 -26.15
C PRO A 74 -1.07 -5.44 -25.78
N ASN A 75 -1.32 -6.47 -24.97
CA ASN A 75 -2.65 -6.73 -24.42
C ASN A 75 -3.11 -5.53 -23.60
N ARG A 76 -4.36 -5.12 -23.82
CA ARG A 76 -4.96 -3.93 -23.21
C ARG A 76 -5.72 -4.28 -21.94
N ILE A 77 -5.84 -3.30 -21.06
CA ILE A 77 -6.74 -3.32 -19.91
C ILE A 77 -8.04 -2.58 -20.27
N GLU A 78 -9.20 -3.07 -19.85
CA GLU A 78 -10.48 -2.41 -20.13
C GLU A 78 -10.58 -1.08 -19.35
N SER A 79 -11.02 -0.02 -20.04
CA SER A 79 -11.03 1.35 -19.52
C SER A 79 -12.03 1.59 -18.37
N SER A 80 -13.07 0.78 -18.26
CA SER A 80 -14.12 0.88 -17.24
C SER A 80 -13.63 0.59 -15.82
N GLU A 81 -12.58 -0.22 -15.65
CA GLU A 81 -12.04 -0.57 -14.32
C GLU A 81 -11.10 0.51 -13.75
N VAL A 82 -10.68 1.48 -14.57
CA VAL A 82 -9.69 2.51 -14.20
C VAL A 82 -10.38 3.83 -13.78
N LEU A 83 -11.69 3.96 -14.01
CA LEU A 83 -12.41 5.24 -13.93
C LEU A 83 -13.25 5.45 -12.66
N GLU A 84 -13.43 4.43 -11.80
CA GLU A 84 -14.31 4.54 -10.62
C GLU A 84 -13.64 4.02 -9.34
N GLY A 85 -12.90 4.90 -8.66
CA GLY A 85 -12.37 4.62 -7.33
C GLY A 85 -12.33 5.87 -6.47
N ARG A 86 -12.85 5.79 -5.24
CA ARG A 86 -12.73 6.84 -4.21
C ARG A 86 -11.27 7.16 -3.83
N LEU A 87 -10.31 6.36 -4.29
CA LEU A 87 -8.86 6.51 -4.15
C LEU A 87 -8.18 6.27 -5.51
N ALA A 88 -7.96 7.33 -6.28
CA ALA A 88 -7.39 7.24 -7.64
C ALA A 88 -6.02 6.51 -7.70
N ASP A 89 -5.22 6.57 -6.62
CA ASP A 89 -3.93 5.87 -6.51
C ASP A 89 -4.07 4.34 -6.49
N GLU A 90 -5.10 3.81 -5.83
CA GLU A 90 -5.35 2.36 -5.79
C GLU A 90 -5.81 1.85 -7.16
N ALA A 91 -6.61 2.64 -7.86
CA ALA A 91 -7.04 2.35 -9.23
C ALA A 91 -5.86 2.33 -10.20
N ASP A 92 -4.97 3.33 -10.13
CA ASP A 92 -3.76 3.38 -10.97
C ASP A 92 -2.80 2.21 -10.69
N LEU A 93 -2.64 1.83 -9.41
CA LEU A 93 -1.85 0.66 -9.03
C LEU A 93 -2.49 -0.66 -9.44
N LYS A 94 -3.83 -0.76 -9.40
CA LYS A 94 -4.56 -1.92 -9.92
C LYS A 94 -4.37 -2.04 -11.43
N ALA A 95 -4.58 -0.95 -12.17
CA ALA A 95 -4.38 -0.89 -13.62
C ALA A 95 -2.94 -1.29 -14.02
N ALA A 96 -1.95 -0.82 -13.26
CA ALA A 96 -0.56 -1.21 -13.45
C ALA A 96 -0.33 -2.72 -13.27
N ARG A 97 -0.90 -3.31 -12.21
CA ARG A 97 -0.84 -4.76 -11.96
C ARG A 97 -1.53 -5.55 -13.06
N ASP A 98 -2.74 -5.16 -13.44
CA ASP A 98 -3.53 -5.86 -14.45
C ASP A 98 -2.84 -5.82 -15.82
N PHE A 99 -2.21 -4.69 -16.17
CA PHE A 99 -1.41 -4.57 -17.38
C PHE A 99 -0.19 -5.50 -17.38
N ALA A 100 0.50 -5.63 -16.24
CA ALA A 100 1.60 -6.58 -16.11
C ALA A 100 1.13 -8.03 -16.20
N TYR A 101 0.01 -8.37 -15.54
CA TYR A 101 -0.57 -9.72 -15.56
C TYR A 101 -1.11 -10.14 -16.92
N THR A 102 -1.59 -9.19 -17.72
CA THR A 102 -2.05 -9.44 -19.09
C THR A 102 -0.89 -9.53 -20.09
N ASN A 103 0.31 -9.05 -19.72
CA ASN A 103 1.51 -9.07 -20.58
C ASN A 103 2.73 -9.77 -19.92
N PRO A 104 2.59 -10.97 -19.31
CA PRO A 104 3.60 -11.50 -18.38
C PRO A 104 4.94 -11.84 -19.04
N LEU A 105 4.95 -12.24 -20.31
CA LEU A 105 6.18 -12.60 -21.04
C LEU A 105 6.87 -11.40 -21.70
N THR A 106 6.13 -10.32 -21.93
CA THR A 106 6.59 -9.16 -22.70
C THR A 106 6.72 -7.89 -21.87
N TYR A 107 6.19 -7.85 -20.64
CA TYR A 107 6.13 -6.65 -19.80
C TYR A 107 7.48 -5.92 -19.71
N ASP A 108 8.56 -6.62 -19.33
CA ASP A 108 9.89 -6.03 -19.22
C ASP A 108 10.38 -5.44 -20.56
N HIS A 109 10.03 -6.08 -21.67
CA HIS A 109 10.35 -5.56 -23.00
C HIS A 109 9.53 -4.31 -23.31
N LEU A 110 8.23 -4.29 -22.99
CA LEU A 110 7.36 -3.12 -23.19
C LEU A 110 7.88 -1.91 -22.40
N ILE A 111 8.27 -2.11 -21.13
CA ILE A 111 8.86 -1.06 -20.28
C ILE A 111 10.17 -0.55 -20.90
N ARG A 112 11.07 -1.44 -21.34
CA ARG A 112 12.33 -1.03 -21.99
C ARG A 112 12.10 -0.23 -23.27
N ILE A 113 11.11 -0.60 -24.06
CA ILE A 113 10.75 0.12 -25.29
C ILE A 113 10.15 1.49 -24.96
N ALA A 114 9.38 1.60 -23.87
CA ALA A 114 8.84 2.87 -23.40
C ALA A 114 9.92 3.87 -22.94
N ARG A 115 11.14 3.40 -22.61
CA ARG A 115 12.29 4.24 -22.23
C ARG A 115 13.02 4.87 -23.42
N LEU A 116 12.86 4.33 -24.64
CA LEU A 116 13.57 4.85 -25.83
C LEU A 116 13.30 6.34 -26.11
N PRO A 117 12.05 6.84 -26.03
CA PRO A 117 11.77 8.27 -26.21
C PRO A 117 12.51 9.18 -25.23
N THR A 118 12.82 8.70 -24.03
CA THR A 118 13.61 9.46 -23.03
C THR A 118 15.02 9.77 -23.53
N LEU A 119 15.65 8.88 -24.29
CA LEU A 119 16.97 9.13 -24.89
C LEU A 119 16.93 10.29 -25.89
N PHE A 120 15.83 10.43 -26.66
CA PHE A 120 15.65 11.56 -27.56
C PHE A 120 15.47 12.88 -26.81
N TRP A 121 14.72 12.87 -25.71
CA TRP A 121 14.63 14.03 -24.82
C TRP A 121 16.01 14.43 -24.29
N TRP A 122 16.81 13.46 -23.85
CA TRP A 122 18.17 13.72 -23.39
C TRP A 122 19.04 14.39 -24.46
N VAL A 123 19.03 13.86 -25.70
CA VAL A 123 19.80 14.41 -26.82
C VAL A 123 19.33 15.83 -27.17
N ALA A 124 18.02 16.08 -27.16
CA ALA A 124 17.46 17.40 -27.36
C ALA A 124 17.90 18.38 -26.26
N GLY A 125 17.91 17.94 -25.01
CA GLY A 125 18.43 18.69 -23.86
C GLY A 125 19.91 19.02 -24.00
N ALA A 126 20.74 18.03 -24.36
CA ALA A 126 22.17 18.19 -24.60
C ALA A 126 22.45 19.21 -25.73
N TRP A 127 21.67 19.17 -26.80
CA TRP A 127 21.78 20.15 -27.89
C TRP A 127 21.34 21.56 -27.45
N LEU A 128 20.22 21.69 -26.75
CA LEU A 128 19.72 22.98 -26.26
C LEU A 128 20.69 23.62 -25.27
N ILE A 129 21.22 22.84 -24.34
CA ILE A 129 22.08 23.35 -23.26
C ILE A 129 23.44 23.79 -23.80
N THR A 130 24.03 23.02 -24.71
CA THR A 130 25.28 23.39 -25.40
C THR A 130 25.11 24.64 -26.24
N ARG A 131 23.99 24.73 -26.96
CA ARG A 131 23.67 25.90 -27.77
C ARG A 131 23.48 27.15 -26.91
N TRP A 132 22.66 27.07 -25.86
CA TRP A 132 22.38 28.22 -25.01
C TRP A 132 23.63 28.69 -24.25
N ALA A 133 24.37 27.76 -23.62
CA ALA A 133 25.64 28.06 -22.97
C ALA A 133 26.67 28.63 -23.94
N GLY A 134 26.75 28.08 -25.16
CA GLY A 134 27.64 28.56 -26.22
C GLY A 134 27.34 29.97 -26.69
N GLU A 135 26.06 30.30 -26.87
CA GLU A 135 25.60 31.64 -27.26
C GLU A 135 25.81 32.68 -26.15
N LEU A 136 25.64 32.29 -24.88
CA LEU A 136 25.85 33.20 -23.74
C LEU A 136 27.32 33.39 -23.41
N HIS A 137 28.08 32.29 -23.32
CA HIS A 137 29.39 32.27 -22.66
C HIS A 137 30.55 31.81 -23.56
N GLY A 138 30.28 31.34 -24.78
CA GLY A 138 31.29 30.92 -25.76
C GLY A 138 31.52 29.40 -25.82
N THR A 139 32.41 28.96 -26.71
CA THR A 139 32.62 27.53 -27.04
C THR A 139 33.09 26.68 -25.85
N GLY A 140 33.97 27.21 -25.00
CA GLY A 140 34.41 26.50 -23.78
C GLY A 140 33.26 26.23 -22.81
N ALA A 141 32.31 27.16 -22.69
CA ALA A 141 31.13 26.99 -21.87
C ALA A 141 30.17 25.94 -22.44
N ALA A 142 30.01 25.88 -23.76
CA ALA A 142 29.21 24.84 -24.40
C ALA A 142 29.74 23.43 -24.07
N ARG A 143 31.06 23.23 -24.15
CA ARG A 143 31.69 21.95 -23.77
C ARG A 143 31.48 21.63 -22.29
N LEU A 144 31.67 22.61 -21.41
CA LEU A 144 31.46 22.45 -19.96
C LEU A 144 30.00 22.10 -19.63
N ALA A 145 29.04 22.78 -20.27
CA ALA A 145 27.62 22.51 -20.10
C ALA A 145 27.26 21.08 -20.54
N LEU A 146 27.82 20.59 -21.65
CA LEU A 146 27.59 19.20 -22.07
C LEU A 146 28.11 18.20 -21.05
N VAL A 147 29.32 18.41 -20.52
CA VAL A 147 29.93 17.50 -19.53
C VAL A 147 29.07 17.46 -18.26
N LEU A 148 28.62 18.61 -17.77
CA LEU A 148 27.74 18.68 -16.59
C LEU A 148 26.37 18.04 -16.84
N TRP A 149 25.81 18.19 -18.05
CA TRP A 149 24.57 17.52 -18.45
C TRP A 149 24.74 16.00 -18.52
N ALA A 150 25.80 15.54 -19.18
CA ALA A 150 26.03 14.13 -19.46
C ALA A 150 26.51 13.32 -18.26
N PHE A 151 27.12 13.97 -17.27
CA PHE A 151 27.71 13.30 -16.12
C PHE A 151 27.14 13.77 -14.77
N GLY A 152 26.07 14.55 -14.79
CA GLY A 152 25.34 14.92 -13.58
C GLY A 152 24.56 13.70 -13.04
N PRO A 153 24.76 13.27 -11.78
CA PRO A 153 24.16 12.04 -11.26
C PRO A 153 22.63 12.05 -11.32
N ASN A 154 21.99 13.19 -11.06
CA ASN A 154 20.53 13.32 -11.14
C ASN A 154 19.98 13.29 -12.57
N ILE A 155 20.78 13.68 -13.58
CA ILE A 155 20.37 13.60 -14.99
C ILE A 155 20.48 12.15 -15.46
N ILE A 156 21.63 11.51 -15.21
CA ILE A 156 21.85 10.10 -15.56
C ILE A 156 20.83 9.19 -14.86
N ALA A 157 20.46 9.48 -13.60
CA ALA A 157 19.44 8.71 -12.89
C ALA A 157 18.09 8.65 -13.61
N ARG A 158 17.75 9.66 -14.42
CA ARG A 158 16.43 9.82 -15.05
C ARG A 158 16.46 9.55 -16.56
N GLU A 159 17.62 9.58 -17.22
CA GLU A 159 17.74 9.37 -18.66
C GLU A 159 17.41 7.93 -19.11
N ALA A 160 17.49 6.97 -18.19
CA ALA A 160 17.18 5.57 -18.43
C ALA A 160 15.75 5.17 -17.98
N LEU A 161 14.87 6.14 -17.66
CA LEU A 161 13.53 5.88 -17.15
C LEU A 161 12.46 6.58 -17.99
N ALA A 162 11.29 5.97 -18.13
CA ALA A 162 10.13 6.54 -18.82
C ALA A 162 9.26 7.40 -17.87
N THR A 163 9.89 8.34 -17.15
CA THR A 163 9.22 9.26 -16.20
C THR A 163 9.09 10.67 -16.79
N PRO A 164 8.17 11.52 -16.26
CA PRO A 164 7.99 12.88 -16.78
C PRO A 164 9.14 13.84 -16.46
N ASP A 165 10.04 13.50 -15.52
CA ASP A 165 11.00 14.45 -14.97
C ASP A 165 11.99 14.99 -16.03
N LEU A 166 12.64 14.11 -16.79
CA LEU A 166 13.61 14.53 -17.80
C LEU A 166 12.94 15.25 -18.99
N PRO A 167 11.83 14.75 -19.59
CA PRO A 167 11.06 15.50 -20.56
C PRO A 167 10.70 16.91 -20.06
N ALA A 168 10.28 17.03 -18.81
CA ALA A 168 9.94 18.32 -18.22
C ALA A 168 11.15 19.23 -18.03
N ALA A 169 12.30 18.72 -17.59
CA ALA A 169 13.53 19.50 -17.49
C ALA A 169 13.96 20.06 -18.85
N VAL A 170 13.86 19.25 -19.91
CA VAL A 170 14.19 19.66 -21.28
C VAL A 170 13.18 20.66 -21.85
N ALA A 171 11.88 20.45 -21.60
CA ALA A 171 10.84 21.37 -22.02
C ALA A 171 10.95 22.74 -21.31
N CYS A 172 11.23 22.73 -19.99
CA CYS A 172 11.53 23.95 -19.23
C CYS A 172 12.79 24.67 -19.75
N LEU A 173 13.86 23.93 -20.05
CA LEU A 173 15.06 24.48 -20.68
C LEU A 173 14.74 25.13 -22.03
N ALA A 174 13.95 24.47 -22.88
CA ALA A 174 13.54 24.99 -24.18
C ALA A 174 12.70 26.26 -24.03
N ALA A 175 11.72 26.27 -23.12
CA ALA A 175 10.88 27.43 -22.82
C ALA A 175 11.72 28.62 -22.30
N GLY A 176 12.63 28.38 -21.37
CA GLY A 176 13.52 29.40 -20.83
C GLY A 176 14.53 29.95 -21.86
N TYR A 177 15.05 29.08 -22.73
CA TYR A 177 15.89 29.50 -23.85
C TYR A 177 15.11 30.35 -24.85
N ALA A 178 13.92 29.93 -25.25
CA ALA A 178 13.04 30.70 -26.14
C ALA A 178 12.65 32.05 -25.53
N PHE A 179 12.32 32.09 -24.24
CA PHE A 179 12.06 33.32 -23.50
C PHE A 179 13.27 34.25 -23.52
N SER A 180 14.48 33.74 -23.26
CA SER A 180 15.72 34.51 -23.36
C SER A 180 15.90 35.11 -24.77
N ARG A 181 15.67 34.31 -25.82
CA ARG A 181 15.75 34.76 -27.22
C ARG A 181 14.72 35.81 -27.57
N TRP A 182 13.48 35.67 -27.11
CA TRP A 182 12.43 36.68 -27.28
C TRP A 182 12.78 37.97 -26.54
N ARG A 183 13.32 37.88 -25.32
CA ARG A 183 13.75 39.04 -24.53
C ARG A 183 14.91 39.80 -25.16
N SER A 184 15.85 39.10 -25.82
CA SER A 184 16.95 39.75 -26.54
C SER A 184 16.49 40.42 -27.84
N LYS A 185 15.58 39.80 -28.60
CA LYS A 185 14.94 40.42 -29.78
C LYS A 185 13.48 39.99 -29.84
N SER A 186 12.58 40.91 -29.51
CA SER A 186 11.15 40.64 -29.40
C SER A 186 10.50 40.63 -30.79
N SER A 187 9.68 39.61 -31.05
CA SER A 187 8.88 39.46 -32.26
C SER A 187 7.68 38.57 -31.96
N TRP A 188 6.61 38.69 -32.75
CA TRP A 188 5.41 37.84 -32.63
C TRP A 188 5.72 36.35 -32.80
N SER A 189 6.60 36.01 -33.75
CA SER A 189 7.02 34.62 -33.96
C SER A 189 7.75 34.04 -32.75
N ARG A 190 8.66 34.80 -32.13
CA ARG A 190 9.37 34.36 -30.93
C ARG A 190 8.44 34.30 -29.72
N ALA A 191 7.47 35.21 -29.63
CA ALA A 191 6.45 35.16 -28.58
C ALA A 191 5.59 33.89 -28.70
N ALA A 192 5.16 33.53 -29.93
CA ALA A 192 4.45 32.28 -30.19
C ALA A 192 5.29 31.04 -29.82
N VAL A 193 6.56 31.00 -30.22
CA VAL A 193 7.47 29.89 -29.89
C VAL A 193 7.68 29.77 -28.38
N THR A 194 7.91 30.89 -27.68
CA THR A 194 8.02 30.90 -26.21
C THR A 194 6.73 30.41 -25.54
N GLY A 195 5.58 30.87 -26.01
CA GLY A 195 4.26 30.43 -25.55
C GLY A 195 4.04 28.94 -25.76
N ALA A 196 4.35 28.43 -26.95
CA ALA A 196 4.16 27.02 -27.27
C ALA A 196 5.07 26.11 -26.45
N LEU A 197 6.35 26.48 -26.28
CA LEU A 197 7.29 25.71 -25.45
C LEU A 197 6.93 25.78 -23.97
N LEU A 198 6.39 26.90 -23.48
CA LEU A 198 5.82 26.97 -22.13
C LEU A 198 4.63 26.02 -21.98
N GLY A 199 3.72 25.99 -22.96
CA GLY A 199 2.58 25.07 -22.97
C GLY A 199 3.04 23.61 -22.95
N ILE A 200 4.05 23.25 -23.74
CA ILE A 200 4.67 21.90 -23.73
C ILE A 200 5.28 21.60 -22.36
N ALA A 201 6.00 22.54 -21.74
CA ALA A 201 6.57 22.35 -20.40
C ALA A 201 5.48 22.08 -19.35
N MET A 202 4.38 22.82 -19.40
CA MET A 202 3.22 22.61 -18.51
C MET A 202 2.46 21.31 -18.84
N LEU A 203 2.56 20.81 -20.07
CA LEU A 203 2.03 19.50 -20.47
C LEU A 203 2.95 18.32 -20.15
N THR A 204 4.19 18.58 -19.71
CA THR A 204 5.09 17.56 -19.19
C THR A 204 5.04 17.48 -17.67
N GLU A 205 4.93 18.60 -16.96
CA GLU A 205 4.91 18.62 -15.49
C GLU A 205 4.24 19.89 -14.93
N TYR A 206 3.40 19.72 -13.90
CA TYR A 206 2.67 20.84 -13.27
C TYR A 206 3.61 21.89 -12.66
N SER A 207 4.76 21.45 -12.13
CA SER A 207 5.76 22.33 -11.51
C SER A 207 6.36 23.36 -12.49
N ALA A 208 6.21 23.16 -13.81
CA ALA A 208 6.60 24.13 -14.84
C ALA A 208 5.80 25.45 -14.77
N LEU A 209 4.68 25.50 -14.04
CA LEU A 209 3.95 26.72 -13.67
C LEU A 209 4.82 27.78 -12.96
N SER A 210 5.98 27.38 -12.45
CA SER A 210 6.95 28.27 -11.82
C SER A 210 7.65 29.20 -12.84
N LEU A 211 7.66 28.86 -14.13
CA LEU A 211 8.34 29.65 -15.18
C LEU A 211 7.66 31.01 -15.41
N PRO A 212 6.32 31.09 -15.57
CA PRO A 212 5.61 32.36 -15.62
C PRO A 212 5.94 33.29 -14.44
N LEU A 213 6.09 32.75 -13.22
CA LEU A 213 6.49 33.52 -12.05
C LEU A 213 7.92 34.08 -12.20
N ALA A 214 8.85 33.27 -12.70
CA ALA A 214 10.21 33.72 -13.03
C ALA A 214 10.19 34.86 -14.06
N TRP A 215 9.36 34.75 -15.08
CA TRP A 215 9.29 35.72 -16.16
C TRP A 215 8.65 37.04 -15.72
N LEU A 216 7.69 36.99 -14.78
CA LEU A 216 7.17 38.17 -14.08
C LEU A 216 8.27 38.90 -13.30
N LEU A 217 9.07 38.18 -12.50
CA LEU A 217 10.20 38.76 -11.75
C LEU A 217 11.29 39.35 -12.65
N LEU A 218 11.46 38.78 -13.85
CA LEU A 218 12.38 39.29 -14.86
C LEU A 218 11.83 40.52 -15.60
N GLY A 219 10.61 40.96 -15.32
CA GLY A 219 9.96 42.07 -16.02
C GLY A 219 9.62 41.68 -17.46
N LEU A 220 8.35 41.33 -17.68
CA LEU A 220 7.83 40.90 -18.99
C LEU A 220 7.96 41.97 -20.10
N PRO A 221 8.29 43.23 -19.77
CA PRO A 221 9.00 44.12 -20.68
C PRO A 221 10.27 44.72 -20.06
N ARG A 222 11.33 44.95 -20.85
CA ARG A 222 12.39 45.91 -20.51
C ARG A 222 11.78 47.32 -20.60
N CYS A 223 10.92 47.68 -19.67
CA CYS A 223 10.29 48.98 -19.60
C CYS A 223 11.19 49.86 -18.71
N PRO A 224 12.03 50.76 -19.26
CA PRO A 224 12.76 51.71 -18.42
C PRO A 224 11.74 52.62 -17.73
N VAL A 225 11.90 52.76 -16.42
CA VAL A 225 11.20 53.75 -15.61
C VAL A 225 11.59 55.13 -16.17
N LEU A 226 10.59 55.88 -16.67
CA LEU A 226 10.61 57.29 -17.10
C LEU A 226 11.17 57.60 -18.52
N GLY A 227 10.28 58.04 -19.43
CA GLY A 227 10.60 58.69 -20.72
C GLY A 227 9.49 58.51 -21.78
N MET A 228 8.70 59.57 -22.04
CA MET A 228 7.51 59.59 -22.91
C MET A 228 7.80 59.43 -24.41
N GLY A 229 6.96 58.65 -25.12
CA GLY A 229 6.86 58.58 -26.58
C GLY A 229 7.03 57.17 -27.18
N ASP A 230 8.11 56.95 -27.94
CA ASP A 230 8.40 55.69 -28.66
C ASP A 230 8.78 54.49 -27.77
N ARG A 231 9.12 54.74 -26.51
CA ARG A 231 9.53 53.69 -25.56
C ARG A 231 8.31 53.04 -24.90
N THR A 232 7.25 53.81 -24.67
CA THR A 232 5.93 53.34 -24.20
C THR A 232 5.25 52.44 -25.23
N ALA A 233 5.27 52.79 -26.52
CA ALA A 233 4.69 51.97 -27.58
C ALA A 233 5.37 50.59 -27.70
N ARG A 234 6.71 50.54 -27.62
CA ARG A 234 7.47 49.28 -27.61
C ARG A 234 7.16 48.40 -26.41
N CYS A 235 6.92 49.01 -25.24
CA CYS A 235 6.53 48.28 -24.03
C CYS A 235 5.12 47.66 -24.19
N TRP A 236 4.15 48.40 -24.73
CA TRP A 236 2.81 47.85 -25.04
C TRP A 236 2.84 46.72 -26.07
N VAL A 237 3.70 46.81 -27.09
CA VAL A 237 3.90 45.71 -28.05
C VAL A 237 4.45 44.46 -27.34
N GLN A 238 5.40 44.60 -26.41
CA GLN A 238 5.91 43.47 -25.63
C GLN A 238 4.87 42.87 -24.69
N VAL A 239 4.00 43.71 -24.09
CA VAL A 239 2.85 43.26 -23.30
C VAL A 239 1.88 42.47 -24.19
N ALA A 240 1.53 42.99 -25.36
CA ALA A 240 0.64 42.30 -26.31
C ALA A 240 1.24 40.98 -26.83
N GLN A 241 2.55 40.96 -27.11
CA GLN A 241 3.28 39.74 -27.47
C GLN A 241 3.29 38.73 -26.31
N THR A 242 3.44 39.18 -25.07
CA THR A 242 3.38 38.32 -23.89
C THR A 242 1.99 37.71 -23.76
N ALA A 243 0.93 38.53 -23.86
CA ALA A 243 -0.45 38.06 -23.83
C ALA A 243 -0.73 37.06 -24.96
N PHE A 244 -0.22 37.32 -26.16
CA PHE A 244 -0.31 36.39 -27.28
C PHE A 244 0.46 35.10 -27.03
N GLY A 245 1.67 35.16 -26.47
CA GLY A 245 2.43 33.97 -26.06
C GLY A 245 1.68 33.15 -25.01
N LEU A 246 1.07 33.79 -24.01
CA LEU A 246 0.24 33.11 -23.00
C LEU A 246 -1.02 32.50 -23.63
N PHE A 247 -1.64 33.17 -24.60
CA PHE A 247 -2.74 32.61 -25.37
C PHE A 247 -2.31 31.34 -26.12
N ILE A 248 -1.17 31.37 -26.82
CA ILE A 248 -0.60 30.18 -27.48
C ILE A 248 -0.28 29.07 -26.48
N CYS A 249 0.24 29.40 -25.30
CA CYS A 249 0.47 28.45 -24.21
C CYS A 249 -0.82 27.73 -23.80
N LEU A 250 -1.88 28.50 -23.50
CA LEU A 250 -3.20 27.94 -23.18
C LEU A 250 -3.71 27.07 -24.33
N TRP A 251 -3.56 27.52 -25.57
CA TRP A 251 -4.02 26.78 -26.75
C TRP A 251 -3.30 25.43 -26.89
N VAL A 252 -1.99 25.40 -26.66
CA VAL A 252 -1.17 24.18 -26.66
C VAL A 252 -1.60 23.22 -25.55
N ILE A 253 -1.84 23.72 -24.33
CA ILE A 253 -2.34 22.89 -23.23
C ILE A 253 -3.67 22.23 -23.62
N ASN A 254 -4.59 23.00 -24.22
CA ASN A 254 -5.87 22.46 -24.67
C ASN A 254 -5.71 21.40 -25.78
N ILE A 255 -4.81 21.61 -26.74
CA ILE A 255 -4.48 20.59 -27.76
C ILE A 255 -3.96 19.30 -27.11
N GLY A 256 -3.11 19.40 -26.10
CA GLY A 256 -2.55 18.24 -25.38
C GLY A 256 -3.60 17.34 -24.72
N TYR A 257 -4.79 17.89 -24.43
CA TYR A 257 -5.93 17.18 -23.86
C TYR A 257 -7.09 17.00 -24.88
N GLY A 258 -6.86 17.30 -26.16
CA GLY A 258 -7.89 17.22 -27.20
C GLY A 258 -9.09 18.15 -26.97
N PHE A 259 -8.92 19.26 -26.26
CA PHE A 259 -9.97 20.18 -25.81
C PHE A 259 -11.03 19.55 -24.88
N THR A 260 -10.73 18.39 -24.29
CA THR A 260 -11.66 17.67 -23.41
C THR A 260 -11.96 18.48 -22.14
N GLY A 261 -13.25 18.82 -21.95
CA GLY A 261 -13.70 19.58 -20.78
C GLY A 261 -13.26 21.04 -20.75
N THR A 262 -12.67 21.58 -21.82
CA THR A 262 -12.32 23.01 -21.92
C THR A 262 -13.58 23.87 -21.86
N GLY A 263 -13.53 24.98 -21.11
CA GLY A 263 -14.67 25.86 -20.90
C GLY A 263 -15.64 25.37 -19.82
N THR A 264 -15.36 24.24 -19.16
CA THR A 264 -16.15 23.81 -17.99
C THR A 264 -16.09 24.90 -16.92
N PRO A 265 -17.24 25.39 -16.42
CA PRO A 265 -17.25 26.37 -15.34
C PRO A 265 -16.56 25.82 -14.09
N LEU A 266 -15.73 26.63 -13.44
CA LEU A 266 -14.93 26.22 -12.28
C LEU A 266 -15.78 25.61 -11.16
N GLY A 267 -17.00 26.10 -10.94
CA GLY A 267 -17.94 25.61 -9.93
C GLY A 267 -18.57 24.25 -10.24
N LYS A 268 -18.45 23.75 -11.48
CA LYS A 268 -18.94 22.41 -11.88
C LYS A 268 -17.88 21.32 -11.73
N LEU A 269 -16.63 21.68 -11.44
CA LEU A 269 -15.56 20.70 -11.21
C LEU A 269 -15.71 20.06 -9.83
N HIS A 270 -15.31 18.80 -9.72
CA HIS A 270 -15.22 18.11 -8.44
C HIS A 270 -13.77 18.16 -7.95
N PHE A 271 -13.60 18.57 -6.70
CA PHE A 271 -12.30 18.71 -6.05
C PHE A 271 -12.21 17.79 -4.83
N THR A 272 -11.01 17.30 -4.57
CA THR A 272 -10.67 16.37 -3.51
C THR A 272 -9.64 16.95 -2.54
N SER A 273 -8.90 18.00 -2.94
CA SER A 273 -8.01 18.74 -2.03
C SER A 273 -8.76 19.78 -1.21
N ARG A 274 -8.22 20.12 -0.04
CA ARG A 274 -8.63 21.26 0.77
C ARG A 274 -8.22 22.58 0.13
N VAL A 275 -7.23 22.61 -0.77
CA VAL A 275 -6.82 23.85 -1.46
C VAL A 275 -7.92 24.37 -2.39
N PHE A 276 -8.55 23.51 -3.20
CA PHE A 276 -9.66 23.89 -4.09
C PHE A 276 -11.05 23.61 -3.50
N GLY A 277 -11.09 22.83 -2.43
CA GLY A 277 -12.29 22.46 -1.72
C GLY A 277 -12.63 23.31 -0.50
N ASP A 278 -13.83 23.11 0.03
CA ASP A 278 -14.30 23.60 1.32
C ASP A 278 -14.76 22.41 2.17
N ASN A 279 -14.39 22.42 3.46
CA ASN A 279 -14.57 21.29 4.36
C ASN A 279 -15.91 21.46 5.08
N LYS A 280 -16.96 20.75 4.64
CA LYS A 280 -18.31 20.86 5.23
C LYS A 280 -18.36 20.59 6.74
N ALA A 281 -17.38 19.91 7.32
CA ALA A 281 -17.34 19.60 8.76
C ALA A 281 -17.42 20.82 9.69
N ASN A 282 -17.16 22.03 9.19
CA ASN A 282 -17.20 23.27 9.99
C ASN A 282 -18.40 24.21 9.68
N HIS A 283 -19.37 23.79 8.85
CA HIS A 283 -20.55 24.59 8.56
C HIS A 283 -21.71 24.23 9.52
N PRO A 284 -22.50 25.20 10.03
CA PRO A 284 -23.58 24.95 11.00
C PRO A 284 -24.70 23.99 10.51
N ASP A 285 -24.78 23.69 9.21
CA ASP A 285 -25.81 22.84 8.59
C ASP A 285 -25.28 21.49 8.09
N ALA A 286 -24.09 21.07 8.52
CA ALA A 286 -23.44 19.85 8.04
C ALA A 286 -24.17 18.57 8.51
N THR A 287 -24.46 17.66 7.57
CA THR A 287 -25.08 16.36 7.87
C THR A 287 -24.04 15.24 8.02
N ILE A 288 -24.39 14.12 8.65
CA ILE A 288 -23.51 12.93 8.75
C ILE A 288 -23.11 12.38 7.36
N ALA A 289 -23.95 12.61 6.34
CA ALA A 289 -23.66 12.25 4.94
C ALA A 289 -22.61 13.13 4.26
N ASP A 290 -22.26 14.27 4.87
CA ASP A 290 -21.26 15.22 4.37
C ASP A 290 -19.86 14.98 4.96
N ALA A 291 -19.73 14.07 5.93
CA ALA A 291 -18.44 13.69 6.50
C ALA A 291 -17.54 13.06 5.40
N GLY A 292 -16.43 13.73 5.09
CA GLY A 292 -15.48 13.31 4.05
C GLY A 292 -15.78 13.81 2.64
N ARG A 293 -16.85 14.60 2.43
CA ARG A 293 -17.13 15.24 1.13
C ARG A 293 -16.59 16.66 1.10
N VAL A 294 -15.59 16.86 0.26
CA VAL A 294 -15.02 18.18 -0.04
C VAL A 294 -15.94 18.88 -1.05
N ARG A 295 -16.55 20.01 -0.68
CA ARG A 295 -17.37 20.81 -1.61
C ARG A 295 -16.46 21.67 -2.47
N ASN A 296 -16.81 21.92 -3.73
CA ASN A 296 -16.07 22.88 -4.54
C ASN A 296 -16.21 24.29 -3.94
N ARG A 297 -15.09 24.92 -3.56
CA ARG A 297 -15.06 26.26 -2.93
C ARG A 297 -15.67 27.35 -3.82
N PHE A 298 -15.59 27.17 -5.13
CA PHE A 298 -16.05 28.16 -6.09
C PHE A 298 -17.53 27.99 -6.43
N GLU A 299 -18.18 26.91 -5.99
CA GLU A 299 -19.59 26.66 -6.22
C GLU A 299 -20.45 27.79 -5.63
N GLY A 300 -21.35 28.38 -6.43
CA GLY A 300 -22.18 29.52 -6.03
C GLY A 300 -21.45 30.88 -5.98
N SER A 301 -20.14 30.93 -6.22
CA SER A 301 -19.40 32.19 -6.37
C SER A 301 -19.42 32.71 -7.82
N TRP A 302 -19.12 34.00 -8.02
CA TRP A 302 -18.95 34.56 -9.37
C TRP A 302 -17.82 33.87 -10.16
N LEU A 303 -16.77 33.41 -9.47
CA LEU A 303 -15.69 32.60 -10.06
C LEU A 303 -16.18 31.20 -10.46
N GLY A 304 -17.18 30.66 -9.77
CA GLY A 304 -17.77 29.36 -10.10
C GLY A 304 -18.45 29.33 -11.47
N GLY A 305 -19.03 30.46 -11.90
CA GLY A 305 -19.62 30.63 -13.23
C GLY A 305 -18.59 30.87 -14.34
N PHE A 306 -17.32 31.11 -14.01
CA PHE A 306 -16.29 31.43 -14.99
C PHE A 306 -15.90 30.18 -15.81
N PRO A 307 -16.06 30.19 -17.15
CA PRO A 307 -15.64 29.08 -18.00
C PRO A 307 -14.12 29.07 -18.09
N LEU A 308 -13.48 28.02 -17.56
CA LEU A 308 -12.02 27.93 -17.53
C LEU A 308 -11.47 27.69 -18.94
N PRO A 309 -10.50 28.49 -19.42
CA PRO A 309 -9.85 28.26 -20.71
C PRO A 309 -8.80 27.13 -20.65
N LEU A 310 -9.05 26.11 -19.82
CA LEU A 310 -8.18 24.97 -19.57
C LEU A 310 -9.01 23.68 -19.56
N PRO A 311 -8.40 22.54 -19.91
CA PRO A 311 -9.04 21.22 -19.82
C PRO A 311 -9.45 20.90 -18.38
N ALA A 312 -10.61 20.27 -18.20
CA ALA A 312 -11.10 19.90 -16.88
C ALA A 312 -10.14 18.94 -16.15
N ASP A 313 -9.58 17.96 -16.87
CA ASP A 313 -8.68 16.96 -16.28
C ASP A 313 -7.29 17.52 -15.94
N TYR A 314 -6.83 18.57 -16.64
CA TYR A 314 -5.61 19.29 -16.24
C TYR A 314 -5.77 19.90 -14.84
N ILE A 315 -6.95 20.47 -14.57
CA ILE A 315 -7.28 21.09 -13.27
C ILE A 315 -7.51 20.02 -12.19
N ARG A 316 -8.19 18.91 -12.51
CA ARG A 316 -8.37 17.78 -11.58
C ARG A 316 -7.04 17.12 -11.21
N GLY A 317 -6.12 16.99 -12.14
CA GLY A 317 -4.78 16.47 -11.87
C GLY A 317 -3.96 17.38 -10.95
N MET A 318 -4.08 18.70 -11.14
CA MET A 318 -3.50 19.67 -10.20
C MET A 318 -4.13 19.58 -8.80
N ASP A 319 -5.45 19.42 -8.70
CA ASP A 319 -6.15 19.17 -7.43
C ASP A 319 -5.67 17.89 -6.75
N ARG A 320 -5.49 16.80 -7.52
CA ARG A 320 -4.94 15.54 -7.03
C ARG A 320 -3.56 15.74 -6.40
N ARG A 321 -2.66 16.50 -7.03
CA ARG A 321 -1.33 16.81 -6.47
C ARG A 321 -1.41 17.56 -5.13
N PHE A 322 -2.39 18.44 -4.96
CA PHE A 322 -2.64 19.10 -3.67
C PHE A 322 -3.26 18.16 -2.63
N ARG A 323 -4.15 17.24 -3.03
CA ARG A 323 -4.69 16.23 -2.13
C ARG A 323 -3.61 15.26 -1.65
N ASP A 324 -2.76 14.78 -2.54
CA ASP A 324 -1.72 13.81 -2.21
C ASP A 324 -0.71 14.44 -1.23
N ALA A 325 -0.33 15.69 -1.51
CA ALA A 325 0.37 16.56 -0.58
C ALA A 325 -0.29 16.60 0.81
N GLU A 326 -1.59 16.94 0.88
CA GLU A 326 -2.37 17.02 2.13
C GLU A 326 -2.48 15.68 2.87
N SER A 327 -2.65 14.56 2.14
CA SER A 327 -2.83 13.23 2.71
C SER A 327 -1.57 12.70 3.38
N SER A 328 -0.39 13.01 2.84
CA SER A 328 0.88 12.72 3.47
C SER A 328 1.07 13.43 4.81
N PHE A 329 0.37 14.54 5.07
CA PHE A 329 0.38 15.16 6.40
C PHE A 329 -0.34 14.29 7.45
N GLN A 330 -1.34 13.49 7.07
CA GLN A 330 -2.22 12.80 8.03
C GLN A 330 -1.75 11.42 8.48
N THR A 331 -1.06 10.64 7.64
CA THR A 331 -0.69 9.24 7.95
C THR A 331 0.45 9.07 8.97
N ILE A 332 1.07 10.17 9.41
CA ILE A 332 2.19 10.16 10.38
C ILE A 332 1.89 11.03 11.62
N GLU A 333 0.75 11.74 11.65
CA GLU A 333 0.41 12.67 12.73
C GLU A 333 -0.34 12.00 13.89
N VAL A 334 0.43 11.65 14.94
CA VAL A 334 -0.06 11.62 16.33
C VAL A 334 0.52 12.82 17.11
N ASP A 335 1.41 13.63 16.53
CA ASP A 335 2.12 14.68 17.27
C ASP A 335 2.50 15.90 16.38
N ALA A 336 2.02 17.09 16.75
CA ALA A 336 2.20 18.36 16.03
C ALA A 336 3.66 18.89 16.02
N SER A 337 4.54 18.34 16.87
CA SER A 337 5.96 18.69 16.93
C SER A 337 6.76 18.32 15.66
N ARG A 338 6.24 17.42 14.80
CA ARG A 338 6.94 16.89 13.63
C ARG A 338 6.72 17.66 12.31
N ALA A 339 5.76 18.58 12.23
CA ALA A 339 5.55 19.39 11.03
C ALA A 339 6.77 20.31 10.74
N THR A 340 7.40 20.84 11.80
CA THR A 340 8.68 21.58 11.74
C THR A 340 9.87 20.75 11.27
N ASP A 341 9.82 19.42 11.42
CA ASP A 341 10.89 18.52 10.96
C ASP A 341 10.79 18.21 9.46
N ARG A 342 9.59 18.28 8.84
CA ARG A 342 9.42 17.98 7.41
C ARG A 342 10.00 19.02 6.46
N GLY A 343 9.82 20.31 6.75
CA GLY A 343 10.49 21.36 5.96
C GLY A 343 12.01 21.24 6.04
N ARG A 344 12.55 20.84 7.20
CA ARG A 344 13.96 20.54 7.38
C ARG A 344 14.40 19.31 6.59
N ILE A 345 13.61 18.23 6.60
CA ILE A 345 13.87 17.02 5.81
C ILE A 345 13.83 17.32 4.31
N THR A 346 12.83 18.08 3.84
CA THR A 346 12.72 18.51 2.44
C THR A 346 13.97 19.28 2.00
N VAL A 347 14.38 20.29 2.77
CA VAL A 347 15.61 21.04 2.49
C VAL A 347 16.86 20.14 2.58
N ALA A 348 16.91 19.22 3.55
CA ALA A 348 18.01 18.27 3.66
C ALA A 348 18.11 17.34 2.46
N ILE A 349 16.99 16.85 1.91
CA ILE A 349 16.94 16.04 0.69
C ILE A 349 17.42 16.88 -0.50
N LEU A 350 16.94 18.12 -0.64
CA LEU A 350 17.39 19.04 -1.70
C LEU A 350 18.90 19.23 -1.65
N LEU A 351 19.46 19.46 -0.46
CA LEU A 351 20.91 19.65 -0.30
C LEU A 351 21.67 18.34 -0.54
N ALA A 352 21.16 17.21 -0.08
CA ALA A 352 21.81 15.91 -0.17
C ALA A 352 21.80 15.32 -1.59
N LYS A 353 20.80 15.66 -2.43
CA LYS A 353 20.69 15.10 -3.78
C LYS A 353 21.65 15.71 -4.79
N VAL A 354 22.39 16.78 -4.47
CA VAL A 354 23.40 17.37 -5.36
C VAL A 354 24.80 17.13 -4.80
N PRO A 355 25.78 16.70 -5.64
CA PRO A 355 27.17 16.55 -5.20
C PRO A 355 27.70 17.82 -4.55
N ILE A 356 28.52 17.69 -3.50
CA ILE A 356 29.11 18.86 -2.82
C ILE A 356 29.90 19.73 -3.81
N ALA A 357 30.62 19.08 -4.74
CA ALA A 357 31.37 19.78 -5.77
C ALA A 357 30.46 20.61 -6.71
N ALA A 358 29.26 20.11 -7.04
CA ALA A 358 28.27 20.87 -7.80
C ALA A 358 27.70 22.03 -6.99
N TRP A 359 27.43 21.86 -5.69
CA TRP A 359 27.03 22.98 -4.83
C TRP A 359 28.07 24.09 -4.79
N ILE A 360 29.36 23.76 -4.69
CA ILE A 360 30.45 24.75 -4.71
C ILE A 360 30.42 25.55 -6.03
N LEU A 361 30.25 24.87 -7.18
CA LEU A 361 30.13 25.54 -8.48
C LEU A 361 28.86 26.40 -8.59
N ILE A 362 27.72 25.91 -8.07
CA ILE A 362 26.46 26.66 -8.02
C ILE A 362 26.64 27.95 -7.21
N LEU A 363 27.14 27.84 -5.98
CA LEU A 363 27.36 29.00 -5.09
C LEU A 363 28.34 30.00 -5.69
N TRP A 364 29.41 29.52 -6.34
CA TRP A 364 30.35 30.38 -7.04
C TRP A 364 29.68 31.12 -8.20
N GLY A 365 28.89 30.42 -9.03
CA GLY A 365 28.14 31.02 -10.13
C GLY A 365 27.11 32.06 -9.66
N VAL A 366 26.37 31.76 -8.59
CA VAL A 366 25.41 32.69 -7.96
C VAL A 366 26.13 33.94 -7.45
N ALA A 367 27.25 33.79 -6.74
CA ALA A 367 28.02 34.91 -6.22
C ALA A 367 28.52 35.85 -7.33
N LEU A 368 28.89 35.30 -8.49
CA LEU A 368 29.25 36.10 -9.68
C LEU A 368 28.02 36.78 -10.29
N SER A 369 26.85 36.13 -10.28
CA SER A 369 25.63 36.68 -10.86
C SER A 369 25.07 37.91 -10.11
N ILE A 370 25.34 37.99 -8.80
CA ILE A 370 24.88 39.11 -7.95
C ILE A 370 25.70 40.39 -8.22
N ARG A 371 26.89 40.27 -8.81
CA ARG A 371 27.72 41.44 -9.12
C ARG A 371 27.03 42.36 -10.13
N ARG A 372 27.20 43.68 -9.93
CA ARG A 372 26.56 44.72 -10.76
C ARG A 372 26.92 44.60 -12.24
N ASP A 373 28.15 44.19 -12.53
CA ASP A 373 28.72 44.01 -13.87
C ASP A 373 28.24 42.74 -14.58
N CYS A 374 27.53 41.83 -13.90
CA CYS A 374 27.01 40.62 -14.53
C CYS A 374 25.97 40.98 -15.63
N PRO A 375 26.04 40.38 -16.83
CA PRO A 375 25.03 40.60 -17.86
C PRO A 375 23.61 40.20 -17.41
N ALA A 376 22.61 40.99 -17.80
CA ALA A 376 21.22 40.75 -17.42
C ALA A 376 20.67 39.39 -17.91
N ASP A 377 21.18 38.89 -19.03
CA ASP A 377 20.78 37.60 -19.59
C ASP A 377 21.37 36.42 -18.80
N GLU A 378 22.53 36.59 -18.14
CA GLU A 378 23.11 35.59 -17.23
C GLU A 378 22.36 35.55 -15.89
N ARG A 379 22.03 36.73 -15.34
CA ARG A 379 21.17 36.82 -14.15
C ARG A 379 19.81 36.17 -14.37
N ALA A 380 19.27 36.25 -15.59
CA ALA A 380 17.99 35.65 -15.93
C ALA A 380 17.99 34.11 -15.86
N VAL A 381 19.14 33.47 -16.10
CA VAL A 381 19.30 32.02 -15.95
C VAL A 381 19.20 31.63 -14.47
N TRP A 382 19.89 32.34 -13.58
CA TRP A 382 19.85 32.08 -12.14
C TRP A 382 18.49 32.35 -11.49
N ILE A 383 17.77 33.39 -11.95
CA ILE A 383 16.41 33.68 -11.47
C ILE A 383 15.43 32.55 -11.87
N GLN A 384 15.56 32.01 -13.09
CA GLN A 384 14.78 30.85 -13.51
C GLN A 384 15.13 29.60 -12.67
N ALA A 385 16.41 29.35 -12.39
CA ALA A 385 16.81 28.26 -11.50
C ALA A 385 16.21 28.40 -10.09
N ALA A 386 16.30 29.59 -9.49
CA ALA A 386 15.83 29.86 -8.13
C ALA A 386 14.31 29.71 -8.00
N THR A 387 13.55 30.15 -9.00
CA THR A 387 12.09 30.05 -9.01
C THR A 387 11.57 28.63 -9.21
N MET A 388 12.33 27.73 -9.86
CA MET A 388 11.96 26.30 -9.91
C MET A 388 12.07 25.63 -8.54
N ILE A 389 13.02 26.06 -7.71
CA ILE A 389 13.27 25.47 -6.37
C ILE A 389 12.36 26.10 -5.31
N ALA A 390 11.97 27.37 -5.48
CA ALA A 390 11.24 28.12 -4.47
C ALA A 390 9.93 27.43 -3.98
N PRO A 391 9.05 26.87 -4.83
CA PRO A 391 7.84 26.20 -4.34
C PRO A 391 8.13 25.01 -3.43
N ALA A 392 9.15 24.19 -3.76
CA ALA A 392 9.54 23.05 -2.93
C ALA A 392 10.01 23.49 -1.53
N VAL A 393 10.73 24.61 -1.44
CA VAL A 393 11.21 25.17 -0.16
C VAL A 393 10.08 25.84 0.62
N ILE A 394 9.23 26.61 -0.04
CA ILE A 394 8.15 27.39 0.59
C ILE A 394 7.03 26.48 1.07
N LEU A 395 6.64 25.48 0.27
CA LEU A 395 5.54 24.58 0.60
C LEU A 395 5.97 23.42 1.50
N ALA A 396 7.28 23.21 1.69
CA ALA A 396 7.85 22.23 2.63
C ALA A 396 7.22 20.83 2.56
N ASN A 397 6.94 20.36 1.33
CA ASN A 397 6.10 19.20 1.07
C ASN A 397 6.87 18.11 0.32
N ASP A 398 6.64 16.85 0.71
CA ASP A 398 7.42 15.67 0.34
C ASP A 398 7.40 15.34 -1.18
N PHE A 399 6.44 15.90 -1.94
CA PHE A 399 6.20 15.57 -3.36
C PHE A 399 6.80 16.52 -4.41
N PHE A 400 7.22 17.71 -4.00
CA PHE A 400 7.85 18.72 -4.88
C PHE A 400 9.39 18.68 -5.01
N PRO A 401 10.20 18.15 -4.06
CA PRO A 401 11.62 18.52 -3.99
C PRO A 401 12.44 18.05 -5.20
N LEU A 402 12.36 16.77 -5.59
CA LEU A 402 13.20 16.25 -6.67
C LEU A 402 12.81 16.75 -8.06
N ALA A 403 11.50 16.84 -8.34
CA ALA A 403 11.02 17.39 -9.60
C ALA A 403 11.54 18.83 -9.75
N SER A 404 11.38 19.67 -8.72
CA SER A 404 11.92 21.03 -8.70
C SER A 404 13.43 21.12 -8.92
N MET A 405 14.23 20.20 -8.34
CA MET A 405 15.68 20.17 -8.56
C MET A 405 16.05 19.82 -9.99
N LEU A 406 15.38 18.83 -10.58
CA LEU A 406 15.67 18.41 -11.94
C LEU A 406 15.25 19.48 -12.94
N LEU A 407 14.13 20.17 -12.70
CA LEU A 407 13.70 21.32 -13.50
C LEU A 407 14.66 22.51 -13.38
N ALA A 408 15.29 22.70 -12.21
CA ALA A 408 16.28 23.75 -12.00
C ALA A 408 17.65 23.41 -12.61
N ALA A 409 18.00 22.12 -12.70
CA ALA A 409 19.33 21.65 -13.12
C ALA A 409 19.79 22.17 -14.49
N PRO A 410 18.97 22.18 -15.56
CA PRO A 410 19.38 22.76 -16.83
C PRO A 410 19.81 24.23 -16.71
N PHE A 411 19.10 25.02 -15.92
CA PHE A 411 19.42 26.43 -15.70
C PHE A 411 20.70 26.61 -14.88
N THR A 412 20.88 25.82 -13.81
CA THR A 412 22.12 25.88 -13.02
C THR A 412 23.32 25.45 -13.86
N ILE A 413 23.20 24.45 -14.73
CA ILE A 413 24.27 24.04 -15.64
C ILE A 413 24.63 25.17 -16.62
N VAL A 414 23.64 25.82 -17.25
CA VAL A 414 23.90 26.99 -18.12
C VAL A 414 24.60 28.10 -17.32
N GLY A 415 24.14 28.39 -16.10
CA GLY A 415 24.76 29.39 -15.23
C GLY A 415 26.20 29.06 -14.84
N ILE A 416 26.47 27.83 -14.40
CA ILE A 416 27.81 27.32 -14.06
C ILE A 416 28.74 27.38 -15.27
N SER A 417 28.21 27.12 -16.47
CA SER A 417 29.02 27.12 -17.70
C SER A 417 29.73 28.47 -17.96
N GLY A 418 29.19 29.58 -17.44
CA GLY A 418 29.84 30.89 -17.47
C GLY A 418 31.20 30.94 -16.77
N LEU A 419 31.47 30.02 -15.84
CA LEU A 419 32.78 29.86 -15.21
C LEU A 419 33.88 29.51 -16.24
N ALA A 420 33.51 28.96 -17.40
CA ALA A 420 34.47 28.64 -18.46
C ALA A 420 35.22 29.86 -19.00
N ARG A 421 34.68 31.09 -18.86
CA ARG A 421 35.37 32.32 -19.26
C ARG A 421 36.59 32.65 -18.41
N TYR A 422 36.62 32.08 -17.19
CA TYR A 422 37.68 32.25 -16.22
C TYR A 422 38.74 31.14 -16.34
N LEU A 423 38.43 30.02 -17.00
CA LEU A 423 39.40 28.98 -17.34
C LEU A 423 40.48 29.57 -18.25
N GLY A 424 41.73 29.51 -17.79
CA GLY A 424 42.90 30.03 -18.52
C GLY A 424 43.14 31.54 -18.42
N ARG A 425 42.22 32.33 -17.82
CA ARG A 425 42.43 33.76 -17.52
C ARG A 425 42.64 34.06 -16.04
N VAL A 426 42.15 33.21 -15.16
CA VAL A 426 42.40 33.29 -13.70
C VAL A 426 43.69 32.54 -13.36
N THR A 427 44.23 32.77 -12.16
CA THR A 427 45.42 32.06 -11.64
C THR A 427 45.31 30.54 -11.90
N PRO A 428 46.43 29.85 -12.20
CA PRO A 428 46.44 28.41 -12.45
C PRO A 428 45.71 27.59 -11.37
N LYS A 429 45.71 28.09 -10.13
CA LYS A 429 45.01 27.53 -8.97
C LYS A 429 43.49 27.46 -9.15
N ALA A 430 42.86 28.49 -9.71
CA ALA A 430 41.41 28.50 -9.91
C ALA A 430 40.98 27.55 -11.03
N THR A 431 41.78 27.46 -12.10
CA THR A 431 41.55 26.49 -13.18
C THR A 431 41.68 25.06 -12.67
N ALA A 432 42.72 24.77 -11.88
CA ALA A 432 42.90 23.47 -11.23
C ALA A 432 41.72 23.13 -10.31
N LEU A 433 41.22 24.09 -9.52
CA LEU A 433 40.07 23.88 -8.65
C LEU A 433 38.81 23.51 -9.42
N ILE A 434 38.50 24.21 -10.53
CA ILE A 434 37.32 23.88 -11.36
C ILE A 434 37.44 22.45 -11.90
N VAL A 435 38.61 22.06 -12.41
CA VAL A 435 38.85 20.70 -12.92
C VAL A 435 38.67 19.65 -11.80
N ILE A 436 39.21 19.91 -10.61
CA ILE A 436 39.05 19.02 -9.44
C ILE A 436 37.58 18.88 -9.06
N LEU A 437 36.81 19.97 -9.05
CA LEU A 437 35.38 19.94 -8.75
C LEU A 437 34.60 19.14 -9.81
N LEU A 438 34.93 19.27 -11.10
CA LEU A 438 34.30 18.48 -12.17
C LEU A 438 34.62 16.98 -12.04
N ILE A 439 35.87 16.64 -11.73
CA ILE A 439 36.26 15.26 -11.41
C ILE A 439 35.49 14.77 -10.18
N GLY A 440 35.31 15.62 -9.16
CA GLY A 440 34.51 15.33 -7.98
C GLY A 440 33.06 14.98 -8.31
N ILE A 441 32.39 15.78 -9.18
CA ILE A 441 31.02 15.49 -9.63
C ILE A 441 30.95 14.14 -10.34
N PHE A 442 31.89 13.87 -11.25
CA PHE A 442 31.97 12.61 -11.99
C PHE A 442 32.21 11.41 -11.06
N ALA A 443 33.17 11.52 -10.15
CA ALA A 443 33.47 10.47 -9.16
C ALA A 443 32.26 10.18 -8.26
N SER A 444 31.51 11.21 -7.88
CA SER A 444 30.29 11.09 -7.10
C SER A 444 29.21 10.28 -7.84
N GLY A 445 28.98 10.56 -9.13
CA GLY A 445 28.09 9.76 -9.96
C GLY A 445 28.58 8.31 -10.11
N LEU A 446 29.86 8.12 -10.43
CA LEU A 446 30.41 6.78 -10.65
C LEU A 446 30.36 5.91 -9.37
N SER A 447 30.50 6.51 -8.18
CA SER A 447 30.46 5.79 -6.90
C SER A 447 29.13 5.12 -6.58
N THR A 448 28.05 5.51 -7.27
CA THR A 448 26.70 4.96 -7.06
C THR A 448 26.10 4.37 -8.33
N TYR A 449 26.88 4.30 -9.42
CA TYR A 449 26.44 3.68 -10.67
C TYR A 449 26.38 2.14 -10.51
N PRO A 450 25.33 1.45 -10.98
CA PRO A 450 24.20 1.94 -11.79
C PRO A 450 22.98 2.46 -10.99
N HIS A 451 23.05 2.49 -9.66
CA HIS A 451 21.95 2.80 -8.73
C HIS A 451 21.72 4.31 -8.50
N LEU A 452 21.78 5.15 -9.52
CA LEU A 452 21.82 6.61 -9.33
C LEU A 452 20.59 7.29 -8.69
N LEU A 453 19.39 6.69 -8.74
CA LEU A 453 18.18 7.24 -8.10
C LEU A 453 18.31 7.36 -6.56
N SER A 454 19.06 6.45 -5.93
CA SER A 454 19.33 6.43 -4.49
C SER A 454 20.53 7.29 -4.07
N TYR A 455 21.18 7.98 -5.03
CA TYR A 455 22.34 8.83 -4.76
C TYR A 455 22.05 9.85 -3.66
N LEU A 456 22.99 10.00 -2.74
CA LEU A 456 23.07 11.07 -1.75
C LEU A 456 24.53 11.50 -1.71
N ASN A 457 24.76 12.80 -1.51
CA ASN A 457 26.09 13.38 -1.58
C ASN A 457 26.99 12.96 -0.42
N GLU A 458 28.26 13.31 -0.53
CA GLU A 458 29.35 12.79 0.30
C GLU A 458 29.24 13.17 1.78
N SER A 459 28.41 14.17 2.10
CA SER A 459 28.16 14.65 3.47
C SER A 459 27.22 13.75 4.25
N VAL A 460 26.37 12.97 3.56
CA VAL A 460 25.36 12.14 4.18
C VAL A 460 25.86 10.70 4.30
N ARG A 461 26.24 10.29 5.51
CA ARG A 461 26.85 8.97 5.79
C ARG A 461 26.13 8.23 6.92
N GLY A 462 26.37 6.91 7.01
CA GLY A 462 25.93 6.09 8.12
C GLY A 462 24.42 6.18 8.38
N ALA A 463 24.04 6.44 9.64
CA ALA A 463 22.65 6.50 10.08
C ALA A 463 21.85 7.67 9.47
N ASP A 464 22.50 8.80 9.15
CA ASP A 464 21.84 9.95 8.53
C ASP A 464 21.45 9.64 7.07
N ARG A 465 22.30 8.88 6.37
CA ARG A 465 21.99 8.36 5.03
C ARG A 465 20.76 7.46 5.05
N PHE A 466 20.67 6.63 6.09
CA PHE A 466 19.53 5.76 6.31
C PHE A 466 18.26 6.56 6.61
N ALA A 467 18.30 7.51 7.54
CA ALA A 467 17.14 8.32 7.91
C ALA A 467 16.62 9.18 6.74
N LEU A 468 17.53 9.74 5.93
CA LEU A 468 17.16 10.58 4.80
C LEU A 468 16.63 9.77 3.61
N ALA A 469 17.26 8.63 3.28
CA ALA A 469 16.79 7.75 2.20
C ALA A 469 15.43 7.12 2.52
N ALA A 470 15.21 6.76 3.78
CA ALA A 470 13.94 6.24 4.29
C ALA A 470 12.77 7.22 4.21
N SER A 471 13.05 8.49 4.47
CA SER A 471 12.05 9.57 4.40
C SER A 471 11.62 9.87 2.97
N HIS A 472 12.24 9.21 1.98
CA HIS A 472 12.01 9.45 0.56
C HIS A 472 11.41 8.20 -0.12
N PRO A 473 10.09 8.18 -0.39
CA PRO A 473 9.38 7.01 -0.91
C PRO A 473 9.77 6.60 -2.34
N HIS A 474 10.50 7.43 -3.09
CA HIS A 474 10.99 7.12 -4.46
C HIS A 474 12.50 6.84 -4.52
N SER A 475 13.15 6.46 -3.41
CA SER A 475 14.60 6.22 -3.39
C SER A 475 15.02 4.95 -4.15
N ASP A 476 14.11 3.98 -4.27
CA ASP A 476 14.30 2.74 -5.03
C ASP A 476 13.16 2.47 -6.02
N ALA A 477 11.91 2.72 -5.61
CA ALA A 477 10.71 2.55 -6.43
C ALA A 477 10.61 1.16 -7.11
N GLY A 478 11.24 0.12 -6.54
CA GLY A 478 11.20 -1.27 -7.02
C GLY A 478 12.19 -1.64 -8.12
N ARG A 479 13.10 -0.74 -8.53
CA ARG A 479 14.03 -1.00 -9.66
C ARG A 479 15.06 -2.11 -9.36
N ASP A 480 15.51 -2.22 -8.11
CA ASP A 480 16.59 -3.11 -7.69
C ASP A 480 16.09 -4.58 -7.49
N LEU A 481 14.80 -4.87 -7.74
CA LEU A 481 14.22 -6.22 -7.69
C LEU A 481 14.85 -7.19 -8.69
N LEU A 482 15.30 -6.70 -9.86
CA LEU A 482 15.97 -7.56 -10.85
C LEU A 482 17.33 -8.04 -10.32
N GLU A 483 18.03 -7.21 -9.55
CA GLU A 483 19.26 -7.64 -8.89
C GLU A 483 18.98 -8.58 -7.73
N LEU A 484 17.88 -8.41 -6.99
CA LEU A 484 17.41 -9.38 -6.01
C LEU A 484 17.17 -10.75 -6.65
N LYS A 485 16.52 -10.80 -7.82
CA LYS A 485 16.38 -12.04 -8.60
C LYS A 485 17.74 -12.65 -8.94
N ASN A 486 18.67 -11.86 -9.47
CA ASN A 486 20.00 -12.34 -9.86
C ASN A 486 20.84 -12.81 -8.66
N TRP A 487 20.63 -12.21 -7.49
CA TRP A 487 21.24 -12.61 -6.23
C TRP A 487 20.65 -13.93 -5.74
N LEU A 488 19.31 -14.10 -5.76
CA LEU A 488 18.62 -15.34 -5.41
C LEU A 488 19.00 -16.51 -6.34
N GLY A 489 19.24 -16.24 -7.63
CA GLY A 489 19.75 -17.25 -8.56
C GLY A 489 21.12 -17.81 -8.17
N ARG A 490 21.91 -17.05 -7.40
CA ARG A 490 23.20 -17.47 -6.83
C ARG A 490 23.11 -17.97 -5.38
N HIS A 491 22.00 -17.70 -4.69
CA HIS A 491 21.76 -18.03 -3.29
C HIS A 491 20.39 -18.72 -3.16
N GLN A 492 20.27 -19.92 -3.73
CA GLN A 492 19.01 -20.66 -3.75
C GLN A 492 18.54 -21.01 -2.32
N GLU A 493 19.46 -21.13 -1.37
CA GLU A 493 19.19 -21.33 0.06
C GLU A 493 18.37 -20.20 0.70
N ALA A 494 18.36 -19.02 0.09
CA ALA A 494 17.59 -17.87 0.55
C ALA A 494 16.15 -17.83 0.01
N SER A 495 15.77 -18.78 -0.85
CA SER A 495 14.44 -18.87 -1.44
C SER A 495 13.56 -19.92 -0.73
N PRO A 496 12.30 -19.62 -0.38
CA PRO A 496 11.62 -18.34 -0.54
C PRO A 496 12.12 -17.29 0.46
N ILE A 497 12.38 -16.07 -0.02
CA ILE A 497 12.91 -14.99 0.82
C ILE A 497 11.77 -14.24 1.52
N GLY A 498 11.94 -13.82 2.78
CA GLY A 498 10.99 -12.89 3.38
C GLY A 498 11.12 -11.51 2.72
N LEU A 499 10.07 -10.99 2.07
CA LEU A 499 10.19 -9.77 1.25
C LEU A 499 9.30 -8.61 1.73
N ALA A 500 9.91 -7.45 1.97
CA ALA A 500 9.24 -6.17 2.21
C ALA A 500 9.96 -5.06 1.44
N CYS A 501 9.76 -5.08 0.13
CA CYS A 501 10.22 -4.04 -0.79
C CYS A 501 9.02 -3.41 -1.51
N GLN A 502 9.19 -2.21 -2.03
CA GLN A 502 8.24 -1.60 -2.94
C GLN A 502 8.23 -2.36 -4.27
N TYR A 503 7.06 -2.84 -4.66
CA TYR A 503 6.80 -3.42 -5.96
C TYR A 503 5.39 -3.05 -6.41
N VAL A 504 5.21 -2.87 -7.71
CA VAL A 504 3.87 -2.71 -8.29
C VAL A 504 3.32 -4.07 -8.69
N ASN A 505 4.15 -4.90 -9.33
CA ASN A 505 3.80 -6.24 -9.78
C ASN A 505 4.26 -7.29 -8.77
N ASP A 506 3.55 -8.42 -8.68
CA ASP A 506 3.96 -9.52 -7.82
C ASP A 506 5.38 -9.98 -8.22
N PRO A 507 6.37 -9.93 -7.29
CA PRO A 507 7.74 -10.38 -7.55
C PRO A 507 7.84 -11.83 -8.04
N ARG A 508 6.82 -12.68 -7.80
CA ARG A 508 6.74 -14.04 -8.36
C ARG A 508 6.68 -14.05 -9.88
N ALA A 509 6.13 -13.00 -10.51
CA ALA A 509 6.17 -12.85 -11.97
C ALA A 509 7.62 -12.73 -12.50
N LEU A 510 8.54 -12.25 -11.66
CA LEU A 510 9.98 -12.23 -11.96
C LEU A 510 10.68 -13.54 -11.61
N GLY A 511 9.98 -14.52 -11.02
CA GLY A 511 10.57 -15.74 -10.48
C GLY A 511 11.19 -15.55 -9.09
N ILE A 512 10.80 -14.51 -8.35
CA ILE A 512 11.21 -14.29 -6.96
C ILE A 512 10.15 -14.93 -6.06
N GLU A 513 10.43 -16.14 -5.59
CA GLU A 513 9.61 -16.77 -4.56
C GLU A 513 9.85 -16.08 -3.21
N TYR A 514 8.76 -15.66 -2.57
CA TYR A 514 8.83 -14.90 -1.33
C TYR A 514 7.73 -15.25 -0.33
N THR A 515 8.04 -15.00 0.94
CA THR A 515 7.11 -15.05 2.08
C THR A 515 6.93 -13.67 2.68
N HIS A 516 5.83 -13.47 3.41
CA HIS A 516 5.64 -12.23 4.18
C HIS A 516 6.58 -12.19 5.38
N ILE A 517 7.13 -11.01 5.65
CA ILE A 517 8.07 -10.80 6.75
C ILE A 517 7.35 -10.79 8.11
N PRO A 518 7.90 -11.44 9.15
CA PRO A 518 7.43 -11.31 10.52
C PRO A 518 7.39 -9.85 11.00
N THR A 519 6.34 -9.47 11.71
CA THR A 519 6.22 -8.14 12.31
C THR A 519 6.88 -8.12 13.68
N GLY A 520 7.61 -7.05 13.98
CA GLY A 520 8.22 -6.81 15.28
C GLY A 520 7.17 -6.53 16.36
N PRO A 521 7.52 -6.78 17.64
CA PRO A 521 6.64 -6.45 18.77
C PRO A 521 6.51 -4.93 18.90
N GLY A 522 5.29 -4.42 18.77
CA GLY A 522 4.97 -2.99 18.82
C GLY A 522 3.53 -2.74 19.26
N PRO A 523 3.08 -1.48 19.40
CA PRO A 523 1.67 -1.19 19.66
C PRO A 523 0.84 -1.78 18.51
N VAL A 524 -0.06 -2.68 18.88
CA VAL A 524 -0.97 -3.40 17.99
C VAL A 524 -1.67 -2.39 17.09
N LEU A 525 -1.40 -2.44 15.77
CA LEU A 525 -2.39 -1.93 14.82
C LEU A 525 -3.58 -2.88 14.94
N GLN A 526 -4.72 -2.36 15.40
CA GLN A 526 -5.93 -3.14 15.75
C GLN A 526 -6.50 -3.99 14.59
N ASP A 527 -5.92 -3.91 13.39
CA ASP A 527 -6.47 -4.44 12.14
C ASP A 527 -5.63 -5.56 11.47
N ASP A 528 -4.58 -6.12 12.10
CA ASP A 528 -3.84 -7.28 11.54
C ASP A 528 -4.29 -8.62 12.17
N PRO A 529 -5.12 -9.43 11.48
CA PRO A 529 -5.61 -10.70 12.00
C PRO A 529 -4.52 -11.78 12.16
N TRP A 530 -3.30 -11.57 11.62
CA TRP A 530 -2.19 -12.53 11.66
C TRP A 530 -1.07 -12.13 12.64
N TYR A 531 -1.28 -11.09 13.44
CA TYR A 531 -0.31 -10.52 14.37
C TYR A 531 0.33 -11.56 15.31
N SER A 532 -0.44 -12.56 15.77
CA SER A 532 0.03 -13.59 16.70
C SER A 532 0.83 -14.73 16.09
N GLU A 533 0.81 -14.93 14.77
CA GLU A 533 1.57 -16.01 14.09
C GLU A 533 2.88 -15.51 13.47
N ARG A 534 2.96 -14.19 13.28
CA ARG A 534 4.06 -13.49 12.60
C ARG A 534 4.92 -12.68 13.56
N LEU A 535 4.81 -12.92 14.87
CA LEU A 535 5.44 -12.06 15.87
C LEU A 535 6.93 -12.40 16.09
N GLY A 536 7.77 -11.39 15.85
CA GLY A 536 9.20 -11.40 16.13
C GLY A 536 10.06 -12.12 15.07
N PRO A 537 11.37 -11.84 15.07
CA PRO A 537 12.30 -12.43 14.12
C PRO A 537 12.22 -13.95 14.11
N LYS A 538 12.17 -14.53 12.91
CA LYS A 538 12.33 -15.97 12.67
C LYS A 538 13.64 -16.19 11.91
N PRO A 539 14.31 -17.35 12.05
CA PRO A 539 15.49 -17.66 11.25
C PRO A 539 15.15 -17.65 9.77
N GLY A 540 16.10 -17.24 8.93
CA GLY A 540 15.93 -17.21 7.48
C GLY A 540 16.47 -15.93 6.85
N TYR A 541 16.26 -15.83 5.54
CA TYR A 541 16.68 -14.68 4.74
C TYR A 541 15.52 -13.70 4.54
N TYR A 542 15.81 -12.41 4.69
CA TYR A 542 14.83 -11.33 4.53
C TYR A 542 15.42 -10.20 3.70
N ALA A 543 14.67 -9.72 2.70
CA ALA A 543 14.99 -8.55 1.90
C ALA A 543 14.02 -7.41 2.24
N LEU A 544 14.57 -6.28 2.67
CA LEU A 544 13.80 -5.07 2.99
C LEU A 544 14.38 -3.85 2.29
N ASP A 545 13.52 -3.01 1.73
CA ASP A 545 13.93 -1.69 1.27
C ASP A 545 14.05 -0.68 2.43
N PHE A 546 14.66 0.49 2.16
CA PHE A 546 14.80 1.56 3.15
C PHE A 546 13.48 2.02 3.76
N HIS A 547 12.45 2.16 2.92
CA HIS A 547 11.17 2.71 3.35
C HIS A 547 10.55 1.80 4.41
N ASN A 548 10.48 0.49 4.12
CA ASN A 548 9.94 -0.52 5.01
C ASN A 548 10.73 -0.62 6.33
N LEU A 549 12.06 -0.46 6.31
CA LEU A 549 12.88 -0.48 7.53
C LEU A 549 12.58 0.64 8.54
N THR A 550 11.85 1.68 8.14
CA THR A 550 11.45 2.77 9.06
C THR A 550 10.09 2.61 9.67
N LEU A 551 9.26 1.75 9.07
CA LEU A 551 7.96 1.42 9.60
C LEU A 551 8.14 0.76 10.97
N PRO A 552 7.35 1.17 12.00
CA PRO A 552 7.48 0.62 13.36
C PRO A 552 7.49 -0.91 13.41
N ARG A 553 6.70 -1.56 12.54
CA ARG A 553 6.59 -3.02 12.43
C ARG A 553 7.84 -3.75 11.94
N PHE A 554 8.76 -3.08 11.24
CA PHE A 554 10.01 -3.70 10.74
C PHE A 554 11.27 -3.07 11.32
N ARG A 555 11.12 -2.08 12.22
CA ARG A 555 12.25 -1.35 12.80
C ARG A 555 13.24 -2.23 13.56
N TYR A 556 12.80 -3.38 14.07
CA TYR A 556 13.67 -4.33 14.76
C TYR A 556 14.78 -4.91 13.86
N PHE A 557 14.61 -4.86 12.53
CA PHE A 557 15.68 -5.27 11.61
C PHE A 557 16.94 -4.39 11.71
N ASN A 558 16.83 -3.18 12.27
CA ASN A 558 17.96 -2.31 12.52
C ASN A 558 18.89 -2.82 13.65
N ASP A 559 18.44 -3.78 14.45
CA ASP A 559 19.28 -4.46 15.46
C ASP A 559 20.20 -5.52 14.82
N PHE A 560 20.01 -5.87 13.54
CA PHE A 560 20.84 -6.82 12.82
C PHE A 560 21.73 -6.12 11.80
N ARG A 561 22.93 -6.68 11.60
CA ARG A 561 23.79 -6.26 10.50
C ARG A 561 23.28 -6.92 9.20
N PRO A 562 23.07 -6.16 8.11
CA PRO A 562 22.72 -6.77 6.83
C PRO A 562 23.85 -7.70 6.37
N ALA A 563 23.48 -8.90 5.93
CA ALA A 563 24.39 -9.87 5.36
C ALA A 563 24.86 -9.44 3.96
N PHE A 564 23.97 -8.78 3.22
CA PHE A 564 24.25 -8.24 1.90
C PHE A 564 23.43 -6.97 1.67
N VAL A 565 23.91 -6.11 0.77
CA VAL A 565 23.19 -4.93 0.31
C VAL A 565 23.12 -5.00 -1.21
N ILE A 566 21.91 -5.02 -1.75
CA ILE A 566 21.65 -4.98 -3.19
C ILE A 566 21.47 -3.51 -3.58
N GLY A 567 22.28 -3.09 -4.55
CA GLY A 567 22.48 -1.68 -4.87
C GLY A 567 22.78 -0.85 -3.62
N ASP A 568 22.04 0.24 -3.47
CA ASP A 568 22.04 1.04 -2.24
C ASP A 568 20.78 0.83 -1.40
N SER A 569 19.74 0.18 -1.93
CA SER A 569 18.35 0.31 -1.47
C SER A 569 17.80 -0.88 -0.68
N ILE A 570 18.12 -2.11 -1.09
CA ILE A 570 17.58 -3.34 -0.52
C ILE A 570 18.64 -3.96 0.37
N ARG A 571 18.30 -4.15 1.64
CA ARG A 571 19.15 -4.87 2.60
C ARG A 571 18.67 -6.30 2.72
N ILE A 572 19.59 -7.23 2.56
CA ILE A 572 19.37 -8.63 2.84
C ILE A 572 19.92 -8.94 4.23
N TYR A 573 19.06 -9.49 5.06
CA TYR A 573 19.36 -9.97 6.38
C TYR A 573 19.34 -11.49 6.36
N HIS A 574 20.41 -12.10 6.87
CA HIS A 574 20.40 -13.50 7.23
C HIS A 574 20.26 -13.56 8.75
N ILE A 575 19.09 -13.97 9.21
CA ILE A 575 18.82 -14.14 10.64
C ILE A 575 19.12 -15.59 10.98
N THR A 576 20.20 -15.82 11.73
CA THR A 576 20.51 -17.17 12.22
C THR A 576 19.55 -17.57 13.34
N PRO A 577 19.44 -18.87 13.67
CA PRO A 577 18.73 -19.30 14.88
C PRO A 577 19.14 -18.55 16.14
N GLU A 578 20.44 -18.28 16.33
CA GLU A 578 20.97 -17.56 17.48
C GLU A 578 20.60 -16.08 17.47
N ASP A 579 20.58 -15.45 16.29
CA ASP A 579 20.14 -14.06 16.10
C ASP A 579 18.66 -13.90 16.39
N ALA A 580 17.83 -14.81 15.86
CA ALA A 580 16.41 -14.88 16.15
C ALA A 580 16.19 -15.08 17.64
N ASP A 581 16.84 -16.06 18.26
CA ASP A 581 16.73 -16.33 19.69
C ASP A 581 17.15 -15.13 20.54
N ARG A 582 18.24 -14.44 20.18
CA ARG A 582 18.72 -13.21 20.88
C ARG A 582 17.69 -12.10 20.82
N ALA A 583 17.16 -11.82 19.63
CA ALA A 583 16.17 -10.75 19.45
C ALA A 583 14.81 -11.10 20.08
N ARG A 584 14.42 -12.37 20.04
CA ARG A 584 13.23 -12.90 20.74
C ARG A 584 13.38 -12.78 22.26
N ARG A 585 14.56 -13.10 22.82
CA ARG A 585 14.87 -12.87 24.25
C ARG A 585 14.71 -11.39 24.63
N LYS A 586 15.28 -10.47 23.86
CA LYS A 586 15.16 -9.01 24.10
C LYS A 586 13.69 -8.54 24.09
N ALA A 587 12.85 -9.20 23.28
CA ALA A 587 11.42 -8.94 23.18
C ALA A 587 10.55 -9.70 24.19
N GLY A 588 11.11 -10.59 25.02
CA GLY A 588 10.37 -11.44 25.95
C GLY A 588 9.60 -12.59 25.27
N LEU A 589 9.94 -12.96 24.04
CA LEU A 589 9.33 -14.06 23.29
C LEU A 589 10.05 -15.38 23.56
N ALA A 590 9.33 -16.51 23.53
CA ALA A 590 9.94 -17.83 23.60
C ALA A 590 10.93 -18.06 22.46
N ASN A 591 12.06 -18.68 22.79
CA ASN A 591 13.14 -19.02 21.87
C ASN A 591 13.35 -20.54 21.80
N THR A 592 14.13 -21.01 20.83
CA THR A 592 14.28 -22.45 20.57
C THR A 592 14.92 -23.19 21.74
N ARG A 593 15.93 -22.58 22.39
CA ARG A 593 16.56 -23.13 23.59
C ARG A 593 15.57 -23.31 24.73
N ASP A 594 14.73 -22.31 25.00
CA ASP A 594 13.76 -22.36 26.08
C ASP A 594 12.72 -23.48 25.85
N LEU A 595 12.33 -23.74 24.61
CA LEU A 595 11.43 -24.87 24.27
C LEU A 595 12.11 -26.24 24.43
N LEU A 596 13.39 -26.37 24.10
CA LEU A 596 14.14 -27.62 24.34
C LEU A 596 14.34 -27.87 25.85
N GLU A 597 14.60 -26.81 26.63
CA GLU A 597 14.63 -26.92 28.09
C GLU A 597 13.26 -27.30 28.66
N LEU A 598 12.16 -26.78 28.07
CA LEU A 598 10.80 -27.19 28.42
C LEU A 598 10.55 -28.67 28.12
N LYS A 599 10.97 -29.16 26.94
CA LYS A 599 10.89 -30.59 26.60
C LYS A 599 11.63 -31.46 27.60
N ASN A 600 12.87 -31.10 27.95
CA ASN A 600 13.68 -31.85 28.92
C ASN A 600 13.07 -31.81 30.32
N TRP A 601 12.38 -30.72 30.67
CA TRP A 601 11.61 -30.62 31.90
C TRP A 601 10.39 -31.54 31.87
N LEU A 602 9.62 -31.57 30.77
CA LEU A 602 8.46 -32.46 30.59
C LEU A 602 8.84 -33.95 30.60
N GLY A 603 10.02 -34.30 30.07
CA GLY A 603 10.54 -35.67 30.15
C GLY A 603 10.76 -36.15 31.59
N ARG A 604 10.93 -35.23 32.54
CA ARG A 604 11.04 -35.51 33.98
C ARG A 604 9.72 -35.32 34.75
N HIS A 605 8.71 -34.73 34.13
CA HIS A 605 7.41 -34.39 34.71
C HIS A 605 6.31 -34.81 33.74
N GLN A 606 6.15 -36.12 33.53
CA GLN A 606 5.17 -36.67 32.58
C GLN A 606 3.73 -36.30 32.97
N GLU A 607 3.47 -36.08 34.25
CA GLU A 607 2.20 -35.59 34.79
C GLU A 607 1.80 -34.21 34.27
N ALA A 608 2.74 -33.44 33.72
CA ALA A 608 2.49 -32.13 33.14
C ALA A 608 2.18 -32.19 31.63
N SER A 609 2.13 -33.37 31.02
CA SER A 609 1.88 -33.58 29.58
C SER A 609 0.47 -34.14 29.33
N PRO A 610 -0.36 -33.55 28.44
CA PRO A 610 -0.07 -32.36 27.64
C PRO A 610 -0.08 -31.08 28.48
N ILE A 611 0.90 -30.19 28.25
CA ILE A 611 1.01 -28.93 28.99
C ILE A 611 0.14 -27.85 28.37
N GLY A 612 -0.47 -26.97 29.16
CA GLY A 612 -1.08 -25.77 28.61
C GLY A 612 -0.01 -24.82 28.09
N LEU A 613 0.04 -24.53 26.78
CA LEU A 613 1.14 -23.76 26.18
C LEU A 613 0.66 -22.46 25.51
N ALA A 614 1.22 -21.32 25.93
CA ALA A 614 1.04 -20.02 25.30
C ALA A 614 2.41 -19.34 25.15
N CYS A 615 3.21 -19.91 24.26
CA CYS A 615 4.50 -19.39 23.86
C CYS A 615 4.45 -19.02 22.37
N GLN A 616 5.09 -17.93 22.00
CA GLN A 616 5.37 -17.57 20.62
C GLN A 616 6.57 -18.38 20.15
N TYR A 617 6.34 -19.40 19.34
CA TYR A 617 7.38 -20.34 18.91
C TYR A 617 7.78 -20.15 17.44
N VAL A 618 9.03 -20.49 17.13
CA VAL A 618 9.56 -20.51 15.74
C VAL A 618 9.19 -21.80 15.03
N ASN A 619 9.28 -22.93 15.76
CA ASN A 619 8.91 -24.27 15.32
C ASN A 619 7.72 -24.75 16.14
N ASP A 620 6.80 -25.49 15.53
CA ASP A 620 5.70 -26.13 16.26
C ASP A 620 6.27 -26.98 17.42
N PRO A 621 5.86 -26.71 18.69
CA PRO A 621 6.27 -27.50 19.85
C PRO A 621 6.00 -29.01 19.68
N ARG A 622 4.96 -29.40 18.93
CA ARG A 622 4.68 -30.81 18.63
C ARG A 622 5.77 -31.45 17.78
N ALA A 623 6.40 -30.70 16.87
CA ALA A 623 7.54 -31.19 16.11
C ALA A 623 8.78 -31.45 16.99
N LEU A 624 8.85 -30.81 18.16
CA LEU A 624 9.85 -31.10 19.18
C LEU A 624 9.44 -32.26 20.11
N GLY A 625 8.26 -32.86 19.92
CA GLY A 625 7.70 -33.89 20.80
C GLY A 625 7.12 -33.33 22.10
N ILE A 626 6.70 -32.06 22.11
CA ILE A 626 5.99 -31.43 23.23
C ILE A 626 4.49 -31.52 22.93
N GLU A 627 3.80 -32.40 23.64
CA GLU A 627 2.34 -32.46 23.63
C GLU A 627 1.78 -31.28 24.44
N TYR A 628 0.87 -30.52 23.84
CA TYR A 628 0.32 -29.33 24.47
C TYR A 628 -1.15 -29.10 24.15
N THR A 629 -1.84 -28.43 25.08
CA THR A 629 -3.20 -27.90 24.92
C THR A 629 -3.19 -26.36 24.93
N HIS A 630 -4.23 -25.74 24.40
CA HIS A 630 -4.38 -24.29 24.50
C HIS A 630 -4.67 -23.84 25.94
N ILE A 631 -4.15 -22.66 26.31
CA ILE A 631 -4.33 -22.08 27.64
C ILE A 631 -5.68 -21.34 27.73
N PRO A 632 -6.43 -21.52 28.84
CA PRO A 632 -7.61 -20.70 29.12
C PRO A 632 -7.28 -19.21 29.11
N THR A 633 -8.08 -18.41 28.42
CA THR A 633 -7.91 -16.96 28.46
C THR A 633 -8.44 -16.39 29.78
N GLY A 634 -7.77 -15.36 30.27
CA GLY A 634 -8.12 -14.61 31.47
C GLY A 634 -9.39 -13.79 31.28
N PRO A 635 -10.02 -13.38 32.39
CA PRO A 635 -11.22 -12.57 32.33
C PRO A 635 -10.91 -11.20 31.70
N GLY A 636 -11.38 -11.00 30.46
CA GLY A 636 -11.48 -9.70 29.81
C GLY A 636 -12.83 -9.03 30.10
N PRO A 637 -13.08 -7.80 29.60
CA PRO A 637 -14.38 -7.14 29.76
C PRO A 637 -15.49 -8.06 29.23
N VAL A 638 -16.31 -8.51 30.17
CA VAL A 638 -17.30 -9.59 30.02
C VAL A 638 -18.54 -9.09 29.25
N LEU A 639 -19.05 -9.90 28.33
CA LEU A 639 -20.47 -9.95 27.97
C LEU A 639 -21.11 -11.00 28.90
N GLN A 640 -22.10 -10.61 29.69
CA GLN A 640 -22.38 -11.14 31.03
C GLN A 640 -23.25 -12.42 31.13
N ASP A 641 -23.48 -13.17 30.05
CA ASP A 641 -24.67 -14.06 30.02
C ASP A 641 -24.46 -15.57 29.74
N ASP A 642 -23.26 -16.15 29.76
CA ASP A 642 -23.09 -17.62 29.67
C ASP A 642 -22.78 -18.27 31.06
N PRO A 643 -23.64 -19.15 31.62
CA PRO A 643 -23.43 -19.82 32.90
C PRO A 643 -22.34 -20.89 32.88
N TRP A 644 -21.82 -21.27 31.71
CA TRP A 644 -20.58 -22.08 31.61
C TRP A 644 -19.37 -21.21 31.21
N TYR A 645 -19.54 -19.89 30.99
CA TYR A 645 -18.48 -18.94 30.66
C TYR A 645 -17.40 -18.92 31.75
N SER A 646 -17.83 -18.92 33.01
CA SER A 646 -16.93 -19.01 34.14
C SER A 646 -16.11 -20.29 34.09
N GLU A 647 -16.71 -21.45 33.81
CA GLU A 647 -16.01 -22.75 33.75
C GLU A 647 -15.02 -22.88 32.58
N ARG A 648 -15.22 -22.09 31.51
CA ARG A 648 -14.36 -22.08 30.31
C ARG A 648 -13.21 -21.09 30.40
N LEU A 649 -13.35 -20.02 31.19
CA LEU A 649 -12.37 -18.94 31.33
C LEU A 649 -11.64 -18.96 32.66
N GLY A 650 -10.48 -18.31 32.67
CA GLY A 650 -9.67 -18.13 33.85
C GLY A 650 -8.90 -19.38 34.27
N PRO A 651 -8.19 -19.29 35.41
CA PRO A 651 -7.32 -20.35 35.89
C PRO A 651 -8.05 -21.69 35.98
N LYS A 652 -7.43 -22.76 35.47
CA LYS A 652 -7.86 -24.15 35.68
C LYS A 652 -6.71 -24.94 36.30
N PRO A 653 -6.98 -26.01 37.07
CA PRO A 653 -5.94 -26.87 37.59
C PRO A 653 -5.11 -27.44 36.43
N GLY A 654 -3.80 -27.54 36.63
CA GLY A 654 -2.88 -28.10 35.65
C GLY A 654 -1.57 -27.32 35.53
N TYR A 655 -0.73 -27.79 34.62
CA TYR A 655 0.55 -27.18 34.29
C TYR A 655 0.44 -26.29 33.06
N TYR A 656 1.00 -25.08 33.13
CA TYR A 656 0.98 -24.09 32.06
C TYR A 656 2.36 -23.51 31.83
N ALA A 657 2.78 -23.38 30.57
CA ALA A 657 4.00 -22.70 30.16
C ALA A 657 3.65 -21.47 29.31
N LEU A 658 4.10 -20.29 29.75
CA LEU A 658 3.89 -19.01 29.06
C LEU A 658 5.20 -18.28 28.85
N ASP A 659 5.33 -17.54 27.74
CA ASP A 659 6.42 -16.59 27.57
C ASP A 659 6.14 -15.21 28.19
N LEU A 660 7.20 -14.43 28.43
CA LEU A 660 7.09 -13.10 29.05
C LEU A 660 6.21 -12.14 28.25
N HIS A 661 6.22 -12.21 26.92
CA HIS A 661 5.38 -11.38 26.05
C HIS A 661 3.89 -11.68 26.28
N ASN A 662 3.50 -12.95 26.24
CA ASN A 662 2.11 -13.36 26.48
C ASN A 662 1.65 -12.95 27.88
N LEU A 663 2.52 -12.96 28.90
CA LEU A 663 2.20 -12.45 30.25
C LEU A 663 1.86 -10.95 30.29
N THR A 664 2.31 -10.15 29.30
CA THR A 664 1.94 -8.73 29.18
C THR A 664 0.55 -8.53 28.57
N LEU A 665 0.06 -9.51 27.80
CA LEU A 665 -1.21 -9.41 27.09
C LEU A 665 -2.39 -9.41 28.07
N PRO A 666 -3.43 -8.57 27.86
CA PRO A 666 -4.58 -8.51 28.76
C PRO A 666 -5.23 -9.87 29.03
N ARG A 667 -5.27 -10.75 28.01
CA ARG A 667 -5.86 -12.09 28.10
C ARG A 667 -5.06 -13.12 28.91
N PHE A 668 -3.80 -12.87 29.27
CA PHE A 668 -3.02 -13.81 30.11
C PHE A 668 -2.45 -13.14 31.37
N ARG A 669 -2.76 -11.86 31.59
CA ARG A 669 -2.25 -11.07 32.72
C ARG A 669 -2.56 -11.67 34.10
N TYR A 670 -3.61 -12.48 34.22
CA TYR A 670 -3.97 -13.16 35.47
C TYR A 670 -2.92 -14.17 35.95
N PHE A 671 -2.04 -14.68 35.06
CA PHE A 671 -0.93 -15.54 35.47
C PHE A 671 0.06 -14.82 36.40
N ASN A 672 0.10 -13.48 36.37
CA ASN A 672 0.94 -12.68 37.28
C ASN A 672 0.47 -12.76 38.75
N ASP A 673 -0.73 -13.27 39.02
CA ASP A 673 -1.23 -13.52 40.37
C ASP A 673 -0.68 -14.82 40.99
N PHE A 674 -0.07 -15.69 40.18
CA PHE A 674 0.54 -16.92 40.64
C PHE A 674 2.06 -16.78 40.67
N ARG A 675 2.68 -17.47 41.62
CA ARG A 675 4.14 -17.62 41.62
C ARG A 675 4.51 -18.71 40.62
N PRO A 676 5.44 -18.47 39.67
CA PRO A 676 5.89 -19.51 38.77
C PRO A 676 6.50 -20.66 39.59
N ALA A 677 6.02 -21.87 39.33
CA ALA A 677 6.53 -23.08 39.95
C ALA A 677 7.95 -23.38 39.46
N PHE A 678 8.20 -23.12 38.17
CA PHE A 678 9.52 -23.23 37.56
C PHE A 678 9.77 -22.11 36.56
N VAL A 679 11.04 -21.82 36.35
CA VAL A 679 11.52 -20.91 35.32
C VAL A 679 12.31 -21.75 34.32
N ILE A 680 11.93 -21.69 33.04
CA ILE A 680 12.60 -22.39 31.95
C ILE A 680 13.28 -21.35 31.06
N GLY A 681 14.60 -21.49 30.90
CA GLY A 681 15.43 -20.49 30.26
C GLY A 681 15.19 -19.08 30.81
N ASP A 682 15.24 -18.09 29.91
CA ASP A 682 15.05 -16.69 30.27
C ASP A 682 13.58 -16.25 30.13
N SER A 683 12.85 -16.82 29.16
CA SER A 683 11.56 -16.29 28.72
C SER A 683 10.34 -17.12 29.13
N ILE A 684 10.48 -18.41 29.47
CA ILE A 684 9.34 -19.26 29.80
C ILE A 684 9.13 -19.34 31.32
N ARG A 685 7.89 -19.23 31.75
CA ARG A 685 7.46 -19.43 33.14
C ARG A 685 6.47 -20.58 33.18
N ILE A 686 6.76 -21.59 34.00
CA ILE A 686 5.86 -22.70 34.26
C ILE A 686 5.07 -22.40 35.51
N TYR A 687 3.75 -22.52 35.41
CA TYR A 687 2.80 -22.39 36.49
C TYR A 687 2.18 -23.76 36.75
N HIS A 688 2.22 -24.19 38.00
CA HIS A 688 1.39 -25.29 38.46
C HIS A 688 0.24 -24.69 39.24
N ILE A 689 -0.96 -24.79 38.69
CA ILE A 689 -2.16 -24.27 39.33
C ILE A 689 -2.86 -25.47 39.98
N THR A 690 -2.95 -25.47 41.31
CA THR A 690 -3.75 -26.46 42.05
C THR A 690 -5.23 -26.15 41.91
N PRO A 691 -6.15 -27.10 42.18
CA PRO A 691 -7.57 -26.81 42.27
C PRO A 691 -7.90 -25.65 43.22
N GLU A 692 -7.21 -25.57 44.36
CA GLU A 692 -7.40 -24.53 45.36
C GLU A 692 -6.88 -23.16 44.87
N ASP A 693 -5.75 -23.14 44.16
CA ASP A 693 -5.20 -21.93 43.54
C ASP A 693 -6.06 -21.44 42.39
N ALA A 694 -6.56 -22.37 41.56
CA ALA A 694 -7.50 -22.07 40.49
C ALA A 694 -8.74 -21.41 41.07
N ASP A 695 -9.38 -22.02 42.07
CA ASP A 695 -10.57 -21.48 42.72
C ASP A 695 -10.32 -20.14 43.43
N ARG A 696 -9.14 -19.95 44.03
CA ARG A 696 -8.74 -18.68 44.68
C ARG A 696 -8.63 -17.54 43.67
N ALA A 697 -7.93 -17.77 42.56
CA ALA A 697 -7.75 -16.77 41.52
C ALA A 697 -9.04 -16.54 40.72
N ARG A 698 -9.84 -17.58 40.52
CA ARG A 698 -11.20 -17.48 39.98
C ARG A 698 -12.07 -16.58 40.85
N ARG A 699 -12.07 -16.77 42.18
CA ARG A 699 -12.79 -15.88 43.13
C ARG A 699 -12.30 -14.43 43.07
N LYS A 700 -10.98 -14.20 43.06
CA LYS A 700 -10.39 -12.85 42.94
C LYS A 700 -10.83 -12.15 41.65
N ALA A 701 -11.05 -12.92 40.59
CA ALA A 701 -11.50 -12.45 39.29
C ALA A 701 -13.03 -12.51 39.07
N GLY A 702 -13.81 -12.83 40.11
CA GLY A 702 -15.28 -12.89 40.05
C GLY A 702 -15.88 -14.12 39.36
N LEU A 703 -15.14 -15.23 39.23
CA LEU A 703 -15.54 -16.48 38.57
C LEU A 703 -15.92 -17.60 39.57
N ALA A 704 -16.81 -18.50 39.17
CA ALA A 704 -17.30 -19.64 39.97
C ALA A 704 -16.28 -20.82 40.10
N PRO A 705 -16.31 -21.63 41.18
CA PRO A 705 -15.43 -22.82 41.35
C PRO A 705 -15.69 -23.94 40.34
N LEU A 706 -14.73 -24.84 40.12
CA LEU A 706 -14.87 -25.98 39.18
C LEU A 706 -15.59 -27.19 39.83
N ALA A 707 -16.58 -27.80 39.16
CA ALA A 707 -17.34 -28.96 39.67
C ALA A 707 -17.01 -30.30 38.95
N THR A 708 -17.04 -31.43 39.67
CA THR A 708 -16.76 -32.81 39.18
C THR A 708 -18.03 -33.53 38.68
N ARG A 709 -17.93 -34.38 37.62
CA ARG A 709 -19.07 -35.20 37.12
C ARG A 709 -18.70 -36.65 36.71
N PRO A 710 -19.60 -37.64 36.90
CA PRO A 710 -19.45 -39.03 36.43
C PRO A 710 -20.45 -39.53 35.35
N GLY A 711 -19.98 -40.44 34.48
CA GLY A 711 -20.59 -41.75 34.03
C GLY A 711 -21.77 -41.83 33.06
N ARG A 712 -21.61 -42.57 31.94
CA ARG A 712 -22.47 -42.63 30.73
C ARG A 712 -23.31 -43.95 30.47
N ARG A 713 -24.44 -43.93 29.69
CA ARG A 713 -25.14 -44.98 28.88
C ARG A 713 -25.65 -44.52 27.46
N GLY A 714 -25.32 -45.30 26.41
CA GLY A 714 -25.52 -45.09 24.96
C GLY A 714 -26.92 -45.06 24.32
N PHE A 715 -26.99 -44.44 23.13
CA PHE A 715 -28.14 -44.34 22.21
C PHE A 715 -27.80 -44.84 20.80
N ALA A 716 -28.84 -45.30 20.09
CA ALA A 716 -28.78 -46.31 19.03
C ALA A 716 -29.16 -45.82 17.61
N ASN A 717 -28.72 -44.64 17.19
CA ASN A 717 -28.84 -44.20 15.79
C ASN A 717 -27.44 -44.10 15.19
N GLY A 718 -27.22 -44.73 14.02
CA GLY A 718 -25.91 -44.82 13.38
C GLY A 718 -25.18 -43.47 13.31
N SER A 719 -23.87 -43.52 13.50
CA SER A 719 -22.97 -42.37 13.44
C SER A 719 -22.37 -42.19 12.04
N GLY A 720 -21.82 -41.00 11.77
CA GLY A 720 -21.38 -40.57 10.45
C GLY A 720 -22.49 -39.83 9.69
N PHE A 721 -22.41 -39.81 8.35
CA PHE A 721 -23.39 -39.15 7.48
C PHE A 721 -24.67 -40.00 7.26
N VAL A 722 -25.83 -39.45 7.65
CA VAL A 722 -27.15 -40.09 7.57
C VAL A 722 -28.08 -39.28 6.67
N HIS A 723 -28.47 -39.86 5.53
CA HIS A 723 -29.41 -39.24 4.57
C HIS A 723 -30.86 -39.45 4.99
N ARG A 724 -31.68 -38.40 4.92
CA ARG A 724 -33.10 -38.42 5.27
C ARG A 724 -33.94 -37.51 4.36
N VAL A 725 -35.26 -37.65 4.50
CA VAL A 725 -36.25 -36.92 3.72
C VAL A 725 -37.27 -36.32 4.68
N HIS A 726 -37.51 -35.02 4.56
CA HIS A 726 -38.55 -34.29 5.27
C HIS A 726 -39.76 -34.08 4.36
N ARG A 727 -40.96 -34.20 4.92
CA ARG A 727 -42.23 -33.94 4.22
C ARG A 727 -42.93 -32.77 4.90
N GLY A 728 -43.02 -31.65 4.20
CA GLY A 728 -43.69 -30.44 4.65
C GLY A 728 -45.21 -30.65 4.80
N LYS A 729 -45.87 -29.77 5.55
CA LYS A 729 -47.32 -29.84 5.81
C LYS A 729 -48.18 -29.65 4.55
N ASP A 730 -47.61 -29.04 3.52
CA ASP A 730 -48.17 -28.83 2.19
C ASP A 730 -47.95 -30.01 1.24
N GLY A 731 -47.24 -31.06 1.69
CA GLY A 731 -46.91 -32.24 0.89
C GLY A 731 -45.61 -32.13 0.10
N SER A 732 -44.89 -31.00 0.19
CA SER A 732 -43.56 -30.83 -0.38
C SER A 732 -42.54 -31.77 0.26
N VAL A 733 -41.47 -32.08 -0.47
CA VAL A 733 -40.44 -33.05 -0.04
C VAL A 733 -39.07 -32.39 -0.11
N THR A 734 -38.34 -32.38 0.99
CA THR A 734 -36.98 -31.81 1.08
C THR A 734 -36.00 -32.88 1.55
N ASN A 735 -34.96 -33.14 0.76
CA ASN A 735 -33.86 -34.04 1.18
C ASN A 735 -32.93 -33.32 2.14
N TYR A 736 -32.35 -34.05 3.09
CA TYR A 736 -31.32 -33.51 3.96
C TYR A 736 -30.38 -34.59 4.47
N THR A 737 -29.20 -34.20 4.90
CA THR A 737 -28.23 -35.10 5.55
C THR A 737 -27.88 -34.59 6.93
N ILE A 738 -27.70 -35.52 7.87
CA ILE A 738 -27.22 -35.25 9.22
C ILE A 738 -25.85 -35.92 9.38
N PHE A 739 -24.86 -35.20 9.89
CA PHE A 739 -23.67 -35.82 10.46
C PHE A 739 -23.85 -36.01 11.97
N VAL A 740 -23.61 -37.23 12.45
CA VAL A 740 -23.68 -37.58 13.87
C VAL A 740 -22.30 -38.06 14.33
N PRO A 741 -21.67 -37.40 15.33
CA PRO A 741 -20.36 -37.81 15.84
C PRO A 741 -20.31 -39.30 16.26
N HIS A 742 -19.20 -39.99 16.00
CA HIS A 742 -19.09 -41.42 16.29
C HIS A 742 -19.17 -41.78 17.78
N ASP A 743 -18.84 -40.83 18.65
CA ASP A 743 -18.93 -40.94 20.10
C ASP A 743 -20.28 -40.44 20.67
N TYR A 744 -21.23 -40.11 19.80
CA TYR A 744 -22.56 -39.65 20.19
C TYR A 744 -23.32 -40.78 20.89
N THR A 745 -23.48 -40.64 22.20
CA THR A 745 -24.20 -41.60 23.02
C THR A 745 -25.59 -41.13 23.43
N GLY A 746 -26.02 -39.92 23.05
CA GLY A 746 -27.32 -39.37 23.46
C GLY A 746 -27.41 -39.01 24.94
N GLU A 747 -26.29 -38.69 25.57
CA GLU A 747 -26.23 -38.45 27.01
C GLU A 747 -25.82 -37.05 27.38
N ILE A 748 -24.90 -36.51 26.59
CA ILE A 748 -24.53 -35.11 26.65
C ILE A 748 -25.19 -34.40 25.48
N SER A 749 -25.55 -33.14 25.70
CA SER A 749 -26.07 -32.30 24.64
C SER A 749 -24.94 -31.85 23.72
N TYR A 750 -25.03 -32.18 22.43
CA TYR A 750 -24.05 -31.77 21.42
C TYR A 750 -24.39 -30.39 20.85
N PRO A 751 -23.38 -29.58 20.48
CA PRO A 751 -23.61 -28.41 19.66
C PRO A 751 -24.06 -28.82 18.25
N LEU A 752 -24.81 -27.94 17.59
CA LEU A 752 -25.36 -28.19 16.26
C LEU A 752 -25.02 -27.08 15.27
N ILE A 753 -24.59 -27.46 14.07
CA ILE A 753 -24.36 -26.56 12.93
C ILE A 753 -25.42 -26.82 11.85
N LEU A 754 -26.13 -25.78 11.44
CA LEU A 754 -27.01 -25.80 10.27
C LEU A 754 -26.32 -25.08 9.11
N LEU A 755 -26.08 -25.76 7.99
CA LEU A 755 -25.44 -25.19 6.80
C LEU A 755 -26.44 -24.93 5.67
N LEU A 756 -26.46 -23.72 5.14
CA LEU A 756 -27.18 -23.35 3.91
C LEU A 756 -26.25 -23.45 2.70
N HIS A 757 -26.61 -24.25 1.71
CA HIS A 757 -25.76 -24.47 0.53
C HIS A 757 -25.80 -23.28 -0.46
N GLY A 758 -24.83 -23.26 -1.39
CA GLY A 758 -24.74 -22.24 -2.44
C GLY A 758 -25.74 -22.47 -3.58
N TYR A 759 -25.89 -21.49 -4.47
CA TYR A 759 -26.87 -21.56 -5.58
C TYR A 759 -26.63 -22.77 -6.51
N GLY A 760 -25.38 -23.18 -6.69
CA GLY A 760 -25.00 -24.30 -7.55
C GLY A 760 -25.42 -25.68 -7.03
N ASP A 761 -25.76 -25.80 -5.75
CA ASP A 761 -26.02 -27.09 -5.09
C ASP A 761 -27.53 -27.39 -4.93
N ARG A 762 -28.38 -26.54 -5.49
CA ARG A 762 -29.85 -26.67 -5.44
C ARG A 762 -30.35 -27.90 -6.20
N GLY A 763 -31.45 -28.48 -5.75
CA GLY A 763 -32.10 -29.57 -6.48
C GLY A 763 -33.10 -30.34 -5.64
N THR A 764 -33.86 -31.24 -6.29
CA THR A 764 -34.88 -32.08 -5.64
C THR A 764 -34.39 -33.52 -5.41
N ALA A 765 -33.18 -33.85 -5.88
CA ALA A 765 -32.55 -35.16 -5.76
C ALA A 765 -31.01 -35.04 -5.82
N GLY A 766 -30.30 -36.03 -5.25
CA GLY A 766 -28.83 -36.12 -5.29
C GLY A 766 -28.13 -35.59 -4.04
N ASP A 767 -26.80 -35.66 -4.05
CA ASP A 767 -25.90 -35.34 -2.92
C ASP A 767 -25.02 -34.11 -3.18
N GLN A 768 -25.36 -33.28 -4.17
CA GLN A 768 -24.52 -32.18 -4.64
C GLN A 768 -24.18 -31.18 -3.52
N TYR A 769 -25.14 -30.91 -2.62
CA TYR A 769 -24.98 -30.07 -1.42
C TYR A 769 -23.99 -30.60 -0.37
N LEU A 770 -23.44 -31.81 -0.55
CA LEU A 770 -22.38 -32.38 0.28
C LEU A 770 -21.00 -32.36 -0.38
N LYS A 771 -20.89 -31.94 -1.64
CA LYS A 771 -19.62 -32.05 -2.40
C LYS A 771 -18.63 -30.92 -2.10
N VAL A 772 -19.08 -29.85 -1.45
CA VAL A 772 -18.28 -28.64 -1.19
C VAL A 772 -18.42 -28.15 0.26
N GLY A 773 -17.39 -27.49 0.78
CA GLY A 773 -17.45 -26.78 2.07
C GLY A 773 -17.41 -27.68 3.31
N LEU A 774 -18.41 -27.56 4.19
CA LEU A 774 -18.37 -28.18 5.52
C LEU A 774 -18.42 -29.71 5.48
N ALA A 775 -19.19 -30.32 4.57
CA ALA A 775 -19.29 -31.79 4.51
C ALA A 775 -17.94 -32.46 4.16
N PRO A 776 -17.17 -32.03 3.14
CA PRO A 776 -15.81 -32.52 2.92
C PRO A 776 -14.86 -32.23 4.09
N ALA A 777 -15.01 -31.10 4.77
CA ALA A 777 -14.21 -30.76 5.94
C ALA A 777 -14.49 -31.71 7.12
N ILE A 778 -15.75 -32.11 7.32
CA ILE A 778 -16.15 -33.12 8.30
C ILE A 778 -15.59 -34.49 7.90
N ALA A 779 -15.75 -34.92 6.64
CA ALA A 779 -15.27 -36.23 6.18
C ALA A 779 -13.76 -36.43 6.43
N ARG A 780 -12.95 -35.37 6.38
CA ARG A 780 -11.50 -35.42 6.70
C ARG A 780 -11.17 -35.62 8.18
N ARG A 781 -12.12 -35.35 9.09
CA ARG A 781 -11.96 -35.44 10.55
C ARG A 781 -13.16 -36.14 11.20
N GLU A 782 -13.79 -37.04 10.46
CA GLU A 782 -15.08 -37.65 10.83
C GLU A 782 -15.02 -38.36 12.19
N ASN A 783 -13.85 -38.92 12.54
CA ASN A 783 -13.62 -39.55 13.85
C ASN A 783 -13.60 -38.57 15.04
N ASP A 784 -13.24 -37.30 14.82
CA ASP A 784 -12.96 -36.31 15.87
C ASP A 784 -13.81 -35.03 15.70
N PHE A 785 -14.95 -35.12 15.01
CA PHE A 785 -15.81 -33.96 14.79
C PHE A 785 -16.92 -33.84 15.84
N ASP A 786 -16.82 -32.82 16.70
CA ASP A 786 -17.64 -32.67 17.92
C ASP A 786 -19.03 -32.02 17.72
N PHE A 787 -19.52 -31.89 16.49
CA PHE A 787 -20.78 -31.20 16.20
C PHE A 787 -21.73 -32.11 15.43
N ILE A 788 -23.02 -32.04 15.79
CA ILE A 788 -24.06 -32.50 14.87
C ILE A 788 -24.15 -31.46 13.75
N ALA A 789 -24.17 -31.90 12.48
CA ALA A 789 -24.31 -30.97 11.35
C ALA A 789 -25.50 -31.35 10.47
N ILE A 790 -26.34 -30.37 10.12
CA ILE A 790 -27.49 -30.53 9.23
C ILE A 790 -27.20 -29.85 7.90
N PHE A 791 -27.48 -30.57 6.81
CA PHE A 791 -27.33 -30.16 5.42
C PHE A 791 -28.67 -30.32 4.67
N PRO A 792 -29.59 -29.33 4.72
CA PRO A 792 -30.82 -29.34 3.92
C PRO A 792 -30.52 -29.08 2.43
N GLN A 793 -31.31 -29.66 1.53
CA GLN A 793 -31.27 -29.40 0.09
C GLN A 793 -32.40 -28.44 -0.31
N GLY A 794 -32.08 -27.17 -0.57
CA GLY A 794 -32.99 -26.17 -1.11
C GLY A 794 -33.27 -26.38 -2.61
N HIS A 795 -34.51 -26.16 -3.04
CA HIS A 795 -34.93 -26.32 -4.42
C HIS A 795 -34.60 -25.10 -5.29
N ALA A 796 -34.81 -23.90 -4.76
CA ALA A 796 -34.56 -22.63 -5.45
C ALA A 796 -33.11 -22.15 -5.31
N GLY A 797 -32.40 -22.60 -4.26
CA GLY A 797 -31.01 -22.20 -3.99
C GLY A 797 -30.86 -20.75 -3.52
N ALA A 798 -31.96 -20.17 -3.03
CA ALA A 798 -32.02 -18.87 -2.39
C ALA A 798 -32.77 -19.02 -1.06
N TRP A 799 -32.40 -18.20 -0.09
CA TRP A 799 -32.80 -18.40 1.30
C TRP A 799 -33.47 -17.15 1.90
N PRO A 800 -34.55 -16.63 1.29
CA PRO A 800 -35.31 -15.56 1.92
C PRO A 800 -36.01 -16.08 3.19
N PRO A 801 -36.18 -15.26 4.24
CA PRO A 801 -36.78 -15.71 5.51
C PRO A 801 -38.17 -16.34 5.38
N ASP A 802 -38.95 -15.86 4.41
CA ASP A 802 -40.33 -16.28 4.15
C ASP A 802 -40.46 -17.22 2.95
N GLY A 803 -39.33 -17.77 2.46
CA GLY A 803 -39.35 -18.74 1.37
C GLY A 803 -39.54 -20.17 1.87
N ASP A 804 -40.15 -21.00 1.02
CA ASP A 804 -40.44 -22.42 1.30
C ASP A 804 -39.18 -23.20 1.73
N ASP A 805 -38.04 -23.01 1.03
CA ASP A 805 -36.76 -23.67 1.33
C ASP A 805 -36.26 -23.36 2.76
N THR A 806 -36.43 -22.10 3.19
CA THR A 806 -36.07 -21.66 4.55
C THR A 806 -37.03 -22.25 5.58
N GLN A 807 -38.33 -22.28 5.30
CA GLN A 807 -39.33 -22.84 6.20
C GLN A 807 -39.08 -24.34 6.43
N HIS A 808 -38.90 -25.13 5.38
CA HIS A 808 -38.59 -26.56 5.51
C HIS A 808 -37.27 -26.79 6.25
N THR A 809 -36.28 -25.94 6.03
CA THR A 809 -35.01 -26.01 6.78
C THR A 809 -35.21 -25.81 8.28
N MET A 810 -36.09 -24.90 8.69
CA MET A 810 -36.42 -24.69 10.09
C MET A 810 -37.26 -25.84 10.67
N GLU A 811 -38.14 -26.46 9.87
CA GLU A 811 -38.89 -27.67 10.24
C GLU A 811 -37.96 -28.88 10.43
N ILE A 812 -36.96 -29.05 9.55
CA ILE A 812 -35.90 -30.07 9.67
C ILE A 812 -35.08 -29.84 10.94
N LEU A 813 -34.66 -28.60 11.21
CA LEU A 813 -33.92 -28.28 12.42
C LEU A 813 -34.71 -28.68 13.68
N ALA A 814 -36.01 -28.35 13.73
CA ALA A 814 -36.88 -28.73 14.84
C ALA A 814 -37.03 -30.26 14.97
N GLN A 815 -37.11 -30.98 13.84
CA GLN A 815 -37.16 -32.44 13.84
C GLN A 815 -35.88 -33.04 14.43
N VAL A 816 -34.71 -32.55 14.03
CA VAL A 816 -33.41 -33.04 14.54
C VAL A 816 -33.24 -32.73 16.04
N GLU A 817 -33.68 -31.56 16.51
CA GLU A 817 -33.67 -31.23 17.94
C GLU A 817 -34.58 -32.15 18.78
N ALA A 818 -35.68 -32.64 18.21
CA ALA A 818 -36.56 -33.59 18.88
C ALA A 818 -35.96 -35.00 18.92
N GLU A 819 -35.20 -35.38 17.89
CA GLU A 819 -34.60 -36.72 17.75
C GLU A 819 -33.25 -36.86 18.49
N TYR A 820 -32.45 -35.79 18.55
CA TYR A 820 -31.11 -35.80 19.14
C TYR A 820 -31.02 -34.83 20.32
N ARG A 821 -30.31 -35.22 21.37
CA ARG A 821 -29.90 -34.31 22.45
C ARG A 821 -28.93 -33.26 21.94
N VAL A 822 -29.49 -32.16 21.43
CA VAL A 822 -28.80 -30.94 21.04
C VAL A 822 -28.81 -29.95 22.20
N ASP A 823 -27.77 -29.14 22.34
CA ASP A 823 -27.79 -28.01 23.26
C ASP A 823 -28.51 -26.83 22.59
N PRO A 824 -29.73 -26.44 23.04
CA PRO A 824 -30.51 -25.39 22.39
C PRO A 824 -29.84 -24.01 22.47
N ARG A 825 -28.76 -23.89 23.23
CA ARG A 825 -27.96 -22.68 23.38
C ARG A 825 -26.71 -22.67 22.51
N ARG A 826 -26.44 -23.76 21.78
CA ARG A 826 -25.28 -23.95 20.90
C ARG A 826 -25.73 -24.43 19.52
N ILE A 827 -26.64 -23.67 18.93
CA ILE A 827 -27.12 -23.86 17.55
C ILE A 827 -26.52 -22.76 16.69
N TYR A 828 -25.78 -23.14 15.67
CA TYR A 828 -25.03 -22.23 14.80
C TYR A 828 -25.59 -22.26 13.39
N LEU A 829 -25.69 -21.08 12.76
CA LEU A 829 -26.10 -20.96 11.36
C LEU A 829 -24.89 -20.59 10.51
N THR A 830 -24.66 -21.34 9.45
CA THR A 830 -23.61 -21.04 8.46
C THR A 830 -24.15 -21.21 7.05
N GLY A 831 -23.45 -20.66 6.06
CA GLY A 831 -23.82 -20.88 4.68
C GLY A 831 -22.78 -20.38 3.70
N ILE A 832 -22.87 -20.91 2.48
CA ILE A 832 -21.92 -20.68 1.39
C ILE A 832 -22.61 -19.87 0.29
N SER A 833 -21.96 -18.81 -0.22
CA SER A 833 -22.46 -18.06 -1.39
C SER A 833 -23.88 -17.53 -1.20
N SER A 834 -24.87 -18.03 -1.95
CA SER A 834 -26.30 -17.73 -1.75
C SER A 834 -26.80 -18.18 -0.36
N GLY A 835 -26.33 -19.32 0.14
CA GLY A 835 -26.53 -19.73 1.54
C GLY A 835 -25.88 -18.77 2.53
N GLY A 836 -24.70 -18.25 2.21
CA GLY A 836 -24.01 -17.22 3.00
C GLY A 836 -24.83 -15.92 3.08
N ALA A 837 -25.44 -15.52 1.97
CA ALA A 837 -26.36 -14.37 1.92
C ALA A 837 -27.63 -14.64 2.74
N GLY A 838 -28.13 -15.87 2.75
CA GLY A 838 -29.28 -16.31 3.55
C GLY A 838 -29.08 -16.24 5.06
N VAL A 839 -27.85 -16.42 5.54
CA VAL A 839 -27.53 -16.38 6.98
C VAL A 839 -27.99 -15.06 7.61
N TRP A 840 -27.77 -13.93 6.94
CA TRP A 840 -28.06 -12.61 7.50
C TRP A 840 -29.55 -12.37 7.78
N PRO A 841 -30.46 -12.47 6.80
CA PRO A 841 -31.88 -12.20 7.04
C PRO A 841 -32.56 -13.30 7.87
N ILE A 842 -32.11 -14.57 7.80
CA ILE A 842 -32.61 -15.65 8.67
C ILE A 842 -32.21 -15.40 10.14
N ALA A 843 -30.97 -14.95 10.36
CA ALA A 843 -30.54 -14.54 11.69
C ALA A 843 -31.34 -13.34 12.20
N ALA A 844 -31.62 -12.35 11.35
CA ALA A 844 -32.40 -11.18 11.72
C ALA A 844 -33.88 -11.50 12.02
N ARG A 845 -34.45 -12.53 11.37
CA ARG A 845 -35.83 -12.99 11.60
C ARG A 845 -36.00 -13.68 12.95
N SER A 846 -34.94 -14.34 13.44
CA SER A 846 -34.98 -15.10 14.68
C SER A 846 -33.67 -14.95 15.46
N PRO A 847 -33.35 -13.73 15.94
CA PRO A 847 -32.05 -13.42 16.52
C PRO A 847 -31.76 -14.24 17.79
N ASP A 848 -32.80 -14.61 18.54
CA ASP A 848 -32.69 -15.43 19.76
C ASP A 848 -32.51 -16.93 19.47
N ARG A 849 -32.57 -17.34 18.19
CA ARG A 849 -32.40 -18.74 17.80
C ARG A 849 -30.93 -19.14 17.80
N TRP A 850 -30.05 -18.24 17.37
CA TRP A 850 -28.69 -18.56 16.97
C TRP A 850 -27.68 -18.19 18.04
N ALA A 851 -26.81 -19.14 18.37
CA ALA A 851 -25.67 -18.91 19.26
C ALA A 851 -24.51 -18.21 18.55
N ALA A 852 -24.38 -18.43 17.23
CA ALA A 852 -23.42 -17.77 16.36
C ALA A 852 -23.84 -17.89 14.90
N ILE A 853 -23.31 -17.00 14.06
CA ILE A 853 -23.46 -17.06 12.61
C ILE A 853 -22.11 -17.03 11.88
N VAL A 854 -22.01 -17.80 10.78
CA VAL A 854 -20.81 -17.90 9.94
C VAL A 854 -21.18 -17.78 8.46
N PRO A 855 -21.32 -16.55 7.93
CA PRO A 855 -21.55 -16.31 6.51
C PRO A 855 -20.25 -16.45 5.71
N VAL A 856 -20.24 -17.27 4.66
CA VAL A 856 -19.05 -17.54 3.83
C VAL A 856 -19.30 -17.21 2.36
N ALA A 857 -18.38 -16.48 1.72
CA ALA A 857 -18.49 -16.04 0.32
C ALA A 857 -19.81 -15.31 0.02
N SER A 858 -20.31 -14.52 0.99
CA SER A 858 -21.66 -13.96 0.97
C SER A 858 -21.89 -12.99 -0.19
N ALA A 859 -22.97 -13.23 -0.94
CA ALA A 859 -23.28 -12.50 -2.15
C ALA A 859 -23.95 -11.14 -1.93
N GLU A 860 -24.82 -11.04 -0.92
CA GLU A 860 -25.72 -9.90 -0.68
C GLU A 860 -26.01 -9.82 0.82
N CYS A 861 -26.06 -8.60 1.36
CA CYS A 861 -26.44 -8.34 2.75
C CYS A 861 -26.92 -6.89 2.89
N ASP A 862 -28.06 -6.68 3.55
CA ASP A 862 -28.57 -5.34 3.86
C ASP A 862 -27.93 -4.84 5.16
N PRO A 863 -27.11 -3.78 5.13
CA PRO A 863 -26.53 -3.23 6.36
C PRO A 863 -27.58 -2.76 7.38
N ALA A 864 -28.82 -2.46 6.96
CA ALA A 864 -29.88 -2.00 7.85
C ALA A 864 -30.32 -3.07 8.87
N ILE A 865 -30.13 -4.36 8.58
CA ILE A 865 -30.47 -5.43 9.54
C ILE A 865 -29.41 -5.62 10.64
N ALA A 866 -28.28 -4.90 10.58
CA ALA A 866 -27.22 -4.99 11.59
C ALA A 866 -27.74 -4.72 13.01
N THR A 867 -28.68 -3.78 13.18
CA THR A 867 -29.29 -3.49 14.49
C THR A 867 -29.98 -4.70 15.10
N ALA A 868 -30.61 -5.55 14.28
CA ALA A 868 -31.35 -6.72 14.73
C ALA A 868 -30.43 -7.88 15.16
N ILE A 869 -29.23 -7.97 14.60
CA ILE A 869 -28.31 -9.11 14.80
C ILE A 869 -26.99 -8.74 15.49
N LYS A 870 -26.81 -7.47 15.90
CA LYS A 870 -25.58 -6.98 16.55
C LYS A 870 -25.14 -7.79 17.78
N SER A 871 -26.08 -8.43 18.47
CA SER A 871 -25.84 -9.24 19.66
C SER A 871 -25.40 -10.68 19.34
N ILE A 872 -25.57 -11.12 18.10
CA ILE A 872 -25.22 -12.48 17.68
C ILE A 872 -23.73 -12.52 17.31
N PRO A 873 -22.92 -13.39 17.93
CA PRO A 873 -21.54 -13.61 17.51
C PRO A 873 -21.45 -13.98 16.03
N CYS A 874 -20.67 -13.21 15.26
CA CYS A 874 -20.52 -13.39 13.82
C CYS A 874 -19.04 -13.59 13.46
N TRP A 875 -18.74 -14.60 12.65
CA TRP A 875 -17.45 -14.74 11.97
C TRP A 875 -17.67 -14.95 10.48
N CYS A 876 -17.43 -13.90 9.69
CA CYS A 876 -17.60 -13.94 8.25
C CYS A 876 -16.27 -14.25 7.54
N PHE A 877 -16.33 -15.07 6.49
CA PHE A 877 -15.18 -15.46 5.67
C PHE A 877 -15.42 -15.12 4.20
N HIS A 878 -14.40 -14.60 3.53
CA HIS A 878 -14.47 -14.27 2.11
C HIS A 878 -13.14 -14.51 1.40
N ASN A 879 -13.12 -14.64 0.08
CA ASN A 879 -11.88 -14.64 -0.69
C ASN A 879 -11.64 -13.23 -1.23
N TYR A 880 -10.46 -12.67 -1.01
CA TYR A 880 -10.10 -11.33 -1.44
C TYR A 880 -10.26 -11.14 -2.96
N PHE A 881 -9.99 -12.21 -3.74
CA PHE A 881 -10.05 -12.21 -5.21
C PHE A 881 -11.39 -12.69 -5.77
N ASP A 882 -12.43 -12.79 -4.94
CA ASP A 882 -13.77 -13.15 -5.41
C ASP A 882 -14.35 -12.04 -6.28
N VAL A 883 -14.28 -12.22 -7.60
CA VAL A 883 -14.86 -11.29 -8.58
C VAL A 883 -16.35 -11.51 -8.76
N SER A 884 -16.86 -12.69 -8.42
CA SER A 884 -18.28 -13.03 -8.60
C SER A 884 -19.14 -12.36 -7.54
N LYS A 885 -18.66 -12.34 -6.29
CA LYS A 885 -19.24 -11.67 -5.14
C LYS A 885 -18.13 -10.85 -4.45
N PRO A 886 -17.89 -9.59 -4.85
CA PRO A 886 -16.78 -8.80 -4.34
C PRO A 886 -16.80 -8.64 -2.81
N PRO A 887 -15.64 -8.70 -2.12
CA PRO A 887 -15.55 -8.60 -0.66
C PRO A 887 -16.05 -7.25 -0.11
N GLY A 888 -16.22 -6.24 -0.97
CA GLY A 888 -16.84 -4.96 -0.60
C GLY A 888 -18.24 -5.10 0.02
N ILE A 889 -19.01 -6.12 -0.39
CA ILE A 889 -20.37 -6.36 0.10
C ILE A 889 -20.36 -6.83 1.57
N PRO A 890 -19.71 -7.94 1.95
CA PRO A 890 -19.64 -8.36 3.34
C PRO A 890 -18.90 -7.34 4.22
N ARG A 891 -17.89 -6.62 3.70
CA ARG A 891 -17.22 -5.53 4.46
C ARG A 891 -18.20 -4.47 4.94
N GLN A 892 -19.17 -4.06 4.11
CA GLN A 892 -20.18 -3.07 4.50
C GLN A 892 -21.06 -3.55 5.66
N MET A 893 -21.48 -4.82 5.64
CA MET A 893 -22.27 -5.40 6.73
C MET A 893 -21.45 -5.54 8.01
N ILE A 894 -20.18 -5.95 7.90
CA ILE A 894 -19.27 -6.04 9.05
C ILE A 894 -19.04 -4.65 9.67
N GLU A 895 -18.89 -3.61 8.86
CA GLU A 895 -18.85 -2.23 9.34
C GLU A 895 -20.15 -1.80 10.01
N ALA A 896 -21.31 -2.13 9.44
CA ALA A 896 -22.60 -1.79 10.02
C ALA A 896 -22.80 -2.48 11.38
N LEU A 897 -22.47 -3.76 11.49
CA LEU A 897 -22.45 -4.49 12.77
C LEU A 897 -21.55 -3.83 13.81
N ARG A 898 -20.35 -3.37 13.40
CA ARG A 898 -19.43 -2.65 14.31
C ARG A 898 -20.01 -1.30 14.74
N ARG A 899 -20.64 -0.55 13.82
CA ARG A 899 -21.31 0.73 14.14
C ARG A 899 -22.45 0.56 15.14
N GLU A 900 -23.19 -0.52 15.01
CA GLU A 900 -24.30 -0.87 15.92
C GLU A 900 -23.83 -1.43 17.29
N GLY A 901 -22.51 -1.57 17.50
CA GLY A 901 -21.91 -2.05 18.75
C GLY A 901 -21.65 -3.56 18.80
N GLY A 902 -21.89 -4.28 17.69
CA GLY A 902 -21.53 -5.68 17.52
C GLY A 902 -20.01 -5.89 17.39
N LYS A 903 -19.57 -7.13 17.60
CA LYS A 903 -18.14 -7.51 17.56
C LYS A 903 -17.86 -8.62 16.53
N PRO A 904 -18.16 -8.40 15.23
CA PRO A 904 -17.96 -9.43 14.22
C PRO A 904 -16.47 -9.68 13.94
N ARG A 905 -16.10 -10.94 13.74
CA ARG A 905 -14.85 -11.38 13.14
C ARG A 905 -15.00 -11.43 11.62
N TYR A 906 -13.93 -11.07 10.91
CA TYR A 906 -13.90 -11.10 9.45
C TYR A 906 -12.53 -11.57 8.98
N THR A 907 -12.51 -12.59 8.12
CA THR A 907 -11.29 -13.19 7.59
C THR A 907 -11.37 -13.24 6.07
N GLU A 908 -10.34 -12.69 5.41
CA GLU A 908 -10.19 -12.78 3.96
C GLU A 908 -9.03 -13.70 3.60
N PHE A 909 -9.34 -14.73 2.81
CA PHE A 909 -8.33 -15.60 2.22
C PHE A 909 -7.80 -14.99 0.93
N TYR A 910 -6.59 -15.40 0.53
CA TYR A 910 -5.91 -14.92 -0.69
C TYR A 910 -5.69 -16.10 -1.64
N VAL A 911 -6.78 -16.72 -2.07
CA VAL A 911 -6.74 -17.89 -2.97
C VAL A 911 -6.71 -17.39 -4.42
N LEU A 912 -5.54 -17.52 -5.05
CA LEU A 912 -5.21 -16.97 -6.37
C LEU A 912 -5.45 -17.94 -7.54
N THR A 913 -5.43 -19.25 -7.26
CA THR A 913 -5.58 -20.35 -8.23
C THR A 913 -6.82 -21.18 -7.90
N GLY A 914 -7.46 -21.77 -8.92
CA GLY A 914 -8.74 -22.49 -8.76
C GLY A 914 -9.95 -21.56 -8.77
N ASP A 915 -11.07 -22.00 -8.18
CA ASP A 915 -12.29 -21.21 -8.08
C ASP A 915 -12.09 -20.04 -7.10
N ARG A 916 -11.98 -18.82 -7.63
CA ARG A 916 -11.77 -17.61 -6.82
C ARG A 916 -13.00 -17.22 -6.00
N HIS A 917 -14.17 -17.79 -6.27
CA HIS A 917 -15.34 -17.65 -5.41
C HIS A 917 -15.22 -18.50 -4.13
N ASN A 918 -14.40 -19.56 -4.18
CA ASN A 918 -14.26 -20.50 -3.08
C ASN A 918 -13.47 -19.91 -1.92
N ALA A 919 -14.20 -19.46 -0.91
CA ALA A 919 -13.67 -19.19 0.43
C ALA A 919 -13.99 -20.31 1.42
N TRP A 920 -14.92 -21.21 1.07
CA TRP A 920 -15.50 -22.18 1.99
C TRP A 920 -14.58 -23.34 2.32
N ASP A 921 -13.74 -23.80 1.40
CA ASP A 921 -12.81 -24.87 1.71
C ASP A 921 -11.79 -24.41 2.76
N SER A 922 -11.25 -23.19 2.62
CA SER A 922 -10.36 -22.60 3.62
C SER A 922 -11.09 -22.31 4.93
N ALA A 923 -12.30 -21.73 4.87
CA ALA A 923 -13.09 -21.42 6.07
C ALA A 923 -13.39 -22.67 6.90
N TYR A 924 -13.92 -23.74 6.28
CA TYR A 924 -14.30 -24.94 7.01
C TYR A 924 -13.11 -25.86 7.34
N ASN A 925 -11.95 -25.67 6.73
CA ASN A 925 -10.70 -26.32 7.19
C ASN A 925 -9.95 -25.49 8.25
N THR A 926 -10.44 -24.31 8.65
CA THR A 926 -9.87 -23.53 9.77
C THR A 926 -10.28 -24.18 11.09
N ILE A 927 -9.35 -24.74 11.85
CA ILE A 927 -9.66 -25.46 13.11
C ILE A 927 -10.25 -24.49 14.15
N GLU A 928 -9.71 -23.27 14.20
CA GLU A 928 -10.09 -22.20 15.12
C GLU A 928 -11.56 -21.77 14.95
N LEU A 929 -12.16 -22.05 13.79
CA LEU A 929 -13.59 -21.83 13.57
C LEU A 929 -14.41 -22.70 14.52
N TYR A 930 -14.03 -23.96 14.70
CA TYR A 930 -14.78 -24.92 15.54
C TYR A 930 -14.57 -24.63 17.02
N ASP A 931 -13.35 -24.26 17.42
CA ASP A 931 -13.09 -23.78 18.79
C ASP A 931 -13.90 -22.51 19.10
N TRP A 932 -13.95 -21.58 18.15
CA TRP A 932 -14.74 -20.36 18.29
C TRP A 932 -16.23 -20.66 18.38
N LEU A 933 -16.76 -21.53 17.52
CA LEU A 933 -18.15 -21.98 17.56
C LEU A 933 -18.47 -22.63 18.89
N ALA A 934 -17.66 -23.61 19.35
CA ALA A 934 -17.83 -24.29 20.63
C ALA A 934 -17.87 -23.31 21.82
N GLY A 935 -17.14 -22.20 21.71
CA GLY A 935 -17.15 -21.09 22.67
C GLY A 935 -18.40 -20.22 22.66
N GLN A 936 -19.18 -20.18 21.58
CA GLN A 936 -20.39 -19.36 21.47
C GLN A 936 -21.59 -20.07 22.11
N ARG A 937 -22.33 -19.34 22.95
CA ARG A 937 -23.52 -19.85 23.64
C ARG A 937 -24.52 -18.74 23.91
N LYS A 938 -25.81 -19.02 23.66
CA LYS A 938 -26.90 -18.09 23.99
C LYS A 938 -27.06 -17.93 25.51
N PRO A 939 -27.54 -16.78 26.01
CA PRO A 939 -27.92 -16.55 27.41
C PRO A 939 -28.84 -17.61 28.02
N GLU A 940 -28.87 -17.76 29.36
CA GLU A 940 -29.97 -18.52 29.98
C GLU A 940 -31.29 -17.78 29.83
N PRO A 941 -32.38 -18.47 29.42
CA PRO A 941 -33.69 -17.85 29.51
C PRO A 941 -33.98 -17.57 30.99
N HIS A 942 -34.14 -16.30 31.35
CA HIS A 942 -34.60 -15.90 32.67
C HIS A 942 -35.89 -16.66 33.00
N ARG A 943 -35.85 -17.61 33.93
CA ARG A 943 -37.06 -18.11 34.57
C ARG A 943 -37.63 -16.95 35.38
N MET A 944 -38.69 -16.31 34.87
CA MET A 944 -39.55 -15.50 35.74
C MET A 944 -40.02 -16.41 36.87
N ARG A 945 -39.55 -16.16 38.09
CA ARG A 945 -40.27 -16.57 39.28
C ARG A 945 -41.58 -15.79 39.26
N THR A 946 -42.67 -16.46 38.92
CA THR A 946 -44.01 -15.99 39.27
C THR A 946 -44.14 -16.17 40.78
N ASP A 947 -43.87 -15.12 41.55
CA ASP A 947 -44.26 -15.03 42.95
C ASP A 947 -45.75 -14.70 43.02
N GLY A 948 -46.57 -15.74 43.19
CA GLY A 948 -47.87 -15.57 43.80
C GLY A 948 -47.68 -15.23 45.27
N ARG A 949 -47.85 -13.96 45.63
CA ARG A 949 -48.32 -13.46 46.93
C ARG A 949 -48.68 -11.98 46.86
#